data_AF-A0A6J4Y6A7-F1
#
_entry.id   AF-A0A6J4Y6A7-F1
#
_cell.length_a   1.000
_cell.length_b   1.000
_cell.length_c   1.000
_cell.angle_alpha   90.00
_cell.angle_beta   90.00
_cell.angle_gamma   90.00
#
_symmetry.space_group_name_H-M   'P 1'
#
loop_
_entity.id
_entity.type
_entity.pdbx_description
1 polymer ?
#
loop_
_entity_poly.entity_id
_entity_poly.type
_entity_poly.pdbx_seq_one_letter_code
_entity_poly.pdbx_strand_id
1 'polypeptide(L)'
;MSLNQSAQFGKYKLLDKIAVGGMAELYRAKLTGVQGFEKPIAIKKILPNLCEEQNLITAFIDEAKLAALLHHENIVQIYDFGNMDNEYYIAMEYLFGQDLRTIRKAAKKREQPLGMENILYIVSQICAGLDYSHNLKDLKGRPLNIIHRDINPQNILVTYEGQVKIIDYGIAKAASQNTKTRENLIKGKLAYMSPEQANGDVIDHRSDIFSTGIILYELLAVRRMFEGETMQVLSLVRKALYAPPEEVIPDLPVTLNHILQRALAKDPADRYRSAAEMLADLEEFAFELGLRPNARRFAQYLKTLFKKEFAQEETAFGAKSDVSEAGPIETADSDTPDTGTDENTILLTDQVPAEKSKGLKQKIFKTLRQTLAAILRIRQRKSSRKAKSKAKSTKSRFKFAVLKPGIIVMVFLVLVAFGIKQISFSRTQPESSPSASPGALVEASAEPDVLADGKAALEAKQYVQALALFDEILADDPSMLEAVSSFYVSAALAQAAELSETDTVQTEKYLLMALKVDPDNISVLSNLGYIYMSRKKYSKAIKTYLKVADLAPHLPDTFFNLGYMYTVSKNYQQAKIMYRRVIELNPAFTDEALFNLAVVNAKLGEHKQCIRNLEQAIALNPGNVSAKKYLRKMKRKTGEKQG
;
A
#
# COMPACT_ATOMS: atom_id res chain seq x y z
N MET A 1 40.14 -5.26 -14.38
CA MET A 1 39.77 -5.27 -12.94
C MET A 1 39.60 -3.84 -12.49
N SER A 2 38.37 -3.31 -12.43
CA SER A 2 38.10 -2.00 -11.83
C SER A 2 37.60 -2.22 -10.41
N LEU A 3 38.34 -1.74 -9.41
CA LEU A 3 37.94 -1.79 -8.02
C LEU A 3 36.59 -1.08 -7.82
N ASN A 4 35.58 -1.83 -7.38
CA ASN A 4 34.31 -1.30 -6.86
C ASN A 4 34.61 -0.49 -5.59
N GLN A 5 34.91 0.80 -5.74
CA GLN A 5 34.86 1.71 -4.60
C GLN A 5 33.40 1.90 -4.23
N SER A 6 33.04 1.44 -3.03
CA SER A 6 31.74 1.74 -2.45
C SER A 6 31.56 3.26 -2.37
N ALA A 7 30.67 3.80 -3.20
CA ALA A 7 30.43 5.24 -3.26
C ALA A 7 29.33 5.63 -2.28
N GLN A 8 29.58 6.66 -1.47
CA GLN A 8 28.55 7.24 -0.62
C GLN A 8 27.58 8.05 -1.50
N PHE A 9 26.30 7.70 -1.43
CA PHE A 9 25.20 8.36 -2.13
C PHE A 9 24.17 8.84 -1.10
N GLY A 10 24.42 10.02 -0.53
CA GLY A 10 23.61 10.59 0.55
C GLY A 10 23.65 9.74 1.82
N LYS A 11 22.50 9.17 2.22
CA LYS A 11 22.37 8.24 3.37
C LYS A 11 22.60 6.77 2.99
N TYR A 12 22.96 6.52 1.74
CA TYR A 12 23.14 5.18 1.20
C TYR A 12 24.60 4.95 0.83
N LYS A 13 25.08 3.73 1.05
CA LYS A 13 26.37 3.25 0.57
C LYS A 13 26.11 2.33 -0.61
N LEU A 14 26.45 2.76 -1.82
CA LEU A 14 26.36 1.91 -3.02
C LEU A 14 27.48 0.87 -2.95
N LEU A 15 27.14 -0.40 -3.18
CA LEU A 15 28.09 -1.51 -3.15
C LEU A 15 28.53 -1.88 -4.57
N ASP A 16 27.60 -2.41 -5.36
CA ASP A 16 27.82 -2.89 -6.70
C ASP A 16 26.58 -2.65 -7.57
N LYS A 17 26.79 -2.58 -8.89
CA LYS A 17 25.72 -2.48 -9.87
C LYS A 17 25.18 -3.88 -10.16
N ILE A 18 23.89 -4.09 -9.92
CA ILE A 18 23.20 -5.37 -10.14
C ILE A 18 22.81 -5.51 -11.62
N ALA A 19 22.20 -4.46 -12.18
CA ALA A 19 21.67 -4.51 -13.54
C ALA A 19 21.62 -3.11 -14.18
N VAL A 20 21.61 -3.09 -15.51
CA VAL A 20 21.29 -1.89 -16.30
C VAL A 20 20.04 -2.20 -17.11
N GLY A 21 18.96 -1.51 -16.80
CA GLY A 21 17.70 -1.59 -17.52
C GLY A 21 17.63 -0.59 -18.68
N GLY A 22 16.45 -0.46 -19.26
CA GLY A 22 16.23 0.45 -20.38
C GLY A 22 16.37 1.93 -20.03
N MET A 23 15.86 2.32 -18.85
CA MET A 23 15.78 3.72 -18.42
C MET A 23 16.56 4.00 -17.13
N ALA A 24 16.99 2.93 -16.44
CA ALA A 24 17.56 3.03 -15.11
C ALA A 24 18.63 1.95 -14.86
N GLU A 25 19.55 2.24 -13.95
CA GLU A 25 20.52 1.31 -13.40
C GLU A 25 20.08 0.89 -11.99
N LEU A 26 20.24 -0.39 -11.65
CA LEU A 26 19.91 -0.93 -10.34
C LEU A 26 21.20 -1.24 -9.59
N TYR A 27 21.33 -0.72 -8.38
CA TYR A 27 22.47 -0.91 -7.50
C TYR A 27 22.06 -1.66 -6.24
N ARG A 28 22.96 -2.53 -5.80
CA ARG A 28 22.98 -3.07 -4.45
C ARG A 28 23.51 -1.98 -3.53
N ALA A 29 22.83 -1.73 -2.41
CA ALA A 29 23.24 -0.69 -1.49
C ALA A 29 22.91 -1.04 -0.03
N LYS A 30 23.48 -0.27 0.89
CA LYS A 30 23.13 -0.30 2.31
C LYS A 30 22.65 1.07 2.74
N LEU A 31 21.52 1.14 3.44
CA LEU A 31 21.11 2.32 4.18
C LEU A 31 21.94 2.39 5.46
N THR A 32 22.70 3.47 5.65
CA THR A 32 23.52 3.68 6.85
C THR A 32 22.79 4.64 7.82
N GLY A 33 22.47 4.13 9.01
CA GLY A 33 21.76 4.85 10.07
C GLY A 33 22.66 5.25 11.24
N VAL A 34 22.05 5.89 12.25
CA VAL A 34 22.74 6.21 13.50
C VAL A 34 23.20 4.94 14.23
N GLN A 35 24.36 4.99 14.90
CA GLN A 35 24.96 3.89 15.67
C GLN A 35 25.26 2.61 14.87
N GLY A 36 25.60 2.71 13.58
CA GLY A 36 26.05 1.56 12.78
C GLY A 36 24.92 0.66 12.28
N PHE A 37 23.66 1.10 12.33
CA PHE A 37 22.56 0.38 11.69
C PHE A 37 22.78 0.34 10.17
N GLU A 38 22.88 -0.86 9.61
CA GLU A 38 22.91 -1.08 8.17
C GLU A 38 21.67 -1.89 7.76
N LYS A 39 20.96 -1.42 6.74
CA LYS A 39 19.87 -2.19 6.12
C LYS A 39 20.16 -2.39 4.64
N PRO A 40 20.15 -3.64 4.12
CA PRO A 40 20.31 -3.89 2.68
C PRO A 40 19.11 -3.31 1.91
N ILE A 41 19.40 -2.62 0.82
CA ILE A 41 18.41 -1.99 -0.06
C ILE A 41 18.86 -2.06 -1.51
N ALA A 42 17.93 -1.91 -2.44
CA ALA A 42 18.25 -1.67 -3.84
C ALA A 42 17.99 -0.20 -4.19
N ILE A 43 18.86 0.39 -5.01
CA ILE A 43 18.67 1.75 -5.53
C ILE A 43 18.57 1.69 -7.05
N LYS A 44 17.40 2.04 -7.58
CA LYS A 44 17.14 2.22 -9.00
C LYS A 44 17.38 3.69 -9.34
N LYS A 45 18.35 4.00 -10.20
CA LYS A 45 18.71 5.37 -10.63
C LYS A 45 18.41 5.55 -12.11
N ILE A 46 17.90 6.71 -12.52
CA ILE A 46 17.78 7.03 -13.97
C ILE A 46 19.17 7.02 -14.61
N LEU A 47 19.27 6.51 -15.84
CA LEU A 47 20.52 6.54 -16.59
C LEU A 47 21.00 7.99 -16.82
N PRO A 48 22.31 8.30 -16.70
CA PRO A 48 22.81 9.67 -16.82
C PRO A 48 22.43 10.36 -18.14
N ASN A 49 22.40 9.61 -19.26
CA ASN A 49 22.04 10.12 -20.58
C ASN A 49 20.53 10.37 -20.77
N LEU A 50 19.68 9.95 -19.84
CA LEU A 50 18.22 10.14 -19.88
C LEU A 50 17.74 11.14 -18.82
N CYS A 51 18.65 11.75 -18.06
CA CYS A 51 18.35 12.70 -16.99
C CYS A 51 17.84 14.08 -17.48
N GLU A 52 17.84 14.33 -18.79
CA GLU A 52 17.30 15.56 -19.40
C GLU A 52 15.94 15.34 -20.10
N GLU A 53 15.54 14.08 -20.31
CA GLU A 53 14.28 13.75 -20.98
C GLU A 53 13.10 13.83 -20.00
N GLN A 54 12.40 14.97 -19.99
CA GLN A 54 11.30 15.23 -19.05
C GLN A 54 10.20 14.16 -19.05
N ASN A 55 9.92 13.55 -20.21
CA ASN A 55 8.91 12.50 -20.32
C ASN A 55 9.31 11.23 -19.55
N LEU A 56 10.58 10.83 -19.64
CA LEU A 56 11.12 9.66 -18.93
C LEU A 56 11.23 9.92 -17.43
N ILE A 57 11.62 11.13 -17.04
CA ILE A 57 11.65 11.54 -15.63
C ILE A 57 10.25 11.51 -15.04
N THR A 58 9.25 12.04 -15.75
CA THR A 58 7.86 12.05 -15.29
C THR A 58 7.33 10.63 -15.14
N ALA A 59 7.57 9.78 -16.13
CA ALA A 59 7.22 8.36 -16.09
C ALA A 59 7.86 7.64 -14.89
N PHE A 60 9.14 7.88 -14.63
CA PHE A 60 9.87 7.30 -13.50
C PHE A 60 9.33 7.79 -12.14
N ILE A 61 9.00 9.08 -12.04
CA ILE A 61 8.37 9.67 -10.85
C ILE A 61 7.00 9.05 -10.60
N ASP A 62 6.18 8.87 -11.64
CA ASP A 62 4.83 8.35 -11.49
C ASP A 62 4.84 6.87 -11.12
N GLU A 63 5.78 6.08 -11.67
CA GLU A 63 6.09 4.71 -11.22
C GLU A 63 6.44 4.70 -9.72
N ALA A 64 7.36 5.56 -9.29
CA ALA A 64 7.76 5.65 -7.88
C ALA A 64 6.59 6.00 -6.95
N LYS A 65 5.76 6.98 -7.35
CA LYS A 65 4.60 7.41 -6.56
C LYS A 65 3.56 6.31 -6.41
N LEU A 66 3.25 5.58 -7.48
CA LEU A 66 2.25 4.51 -7.43
C LEU A 66 2.77 3.33 -6.62
N ALA A 67 3.99 2.88 -6.87
CA ALA A 67 4.57 1.76 -6.13
C ALA A 67 4.80 2.11 -4.64
N ALA A 68 4.93 3.40 -4.28
CA ALA A 68 4.94 3.84 -2.89
C ALA A 68 3.57 3.73 -2.17
N LEU A 69 2.46 3.56 -2.90
CA LEU A 69 1.13 3.28 -2.32
C LEU A 69 0.92 1.79 -2.02
N LEU A 70 1.80 0.93 -2.54
CA LEU A 70 1.63 -0.51 -2.49
C LEU A 70 2.34 -1.09 -1.26
N HIS A 71 1.59 -1.84 -0.46
CA HIS A 71 2.05 -2.49 0.76
C HIS A 71 1.45 -3.90 0.82
N HIS A 72 2.16 -4.87 0.24
CA HIS A 72 1.70 -6.25 0.19
C HIS A 72 2.89 -7.20 0.23
N GLU A 73 2.73 -8.39 0.80
CA GLU A 73 3.82 -9.37 0.89
C GLU A 73 4.36 -9.76 -0.49
N ASN A 74 3.46 -9.88 -1.48
CA ASN A 74 3.81 -10.21 -2.86
C ASN A 74 4.11 -9.02 -3.77
N ILE A 75 4.31 -7.81 -3.22
CA ILE A 75 4.73 -6.63 -3.99
C ILE A 75 6.00 -6.05 -3.38
N VAL A 76 6.90 -5.57 -4.24
CA VAL A 76 8.13 -4.93 -3.78
C VAL A 76 7.86 -3.64 -3.01
N GLN A 77 8.46 -3.52 -1.82
CA GLN A 77 8.29 -2.32 -1.00
C GLN A 77 9.25 -1.21 -1.43
N ILE A 78 8.70 -0.02 -1.75
CA ILE A 78 9.48 1.21 -1.88
C ILE A 78 9.67 1.86 -0.51
N TYR A 79 10.89 2.30 -0.21
CA TYR A 79 11.24 2.99 1.04
C TYR A 79 11.43 4.49 0.88
N ASP A 80 11.99 4.93 -0.25
CA ASP A 80 12.30 6.32 -0.50
C ASP A 80 12.31 6.64 -1.99
N PHE A 81 12.01 7.88 -2.32
CA PHE A 81 12.13 8.43 -3.66
C PHE A 81 12.70 9.84 -3.56
N GLY A 82 13.71 10.15 -4.37
CA GLY A 82 14.35 11.46 -4.28
C GLY A 82 15.14 11.84 -5.52
N ASN A 83 15.73 13.02 -5.43
CA ASN A 83 16.70 13.54 -6.38
C ASN A 83 17.96 13.91 -5.62
N MET A 84 19.12 13.48 -6.11
CA MET A 84 20.43 13.78 -5.55
C MET A 84 21.39 14.07 -6.68
N ASP A 85 22.08 15.21 -6.62
CA ASP A 85 23.04 15.62 -7.66
C ASP A 85 22.46 15.58 -9.09
N ASN A 86 21.18 15.94 -9.23
CA ASN A 86 20.40 15.89 -10.48
C ASN A 86 20.10 14.48 -11.01
N GLU A 87 20.35 13.45 -10.20
CA GLU A 87 19.99 12.06 -10.48
C GLU A 87 18.76 11.66 -9.64
N TYR A 88 17.68 11.26 -10.32
CA TYR A 88 16.52 10.69 -9.64
C TYR A 88 16.77 9.24 -9.26
N TYR A 89 16.31 8.86 -8.07
CA TYR A 89 16.46 7.51 -7.56
C TYR A 89 15.22 7.04 -6.80
N ILE A 90 15.02 5.72 -6.82
CA ILE A 90 14.06 5.00 -5.98
C ILE A 90 14.87 4.04 -5.10
N ALA A 91 14.76 4.17 -3.78
CA ALA A 91 15.27 3.20 -2.84
C ALA A 91 14.14 2.24 -2.45
N MET A 92 14.38 0.95 -2.63
CA MET A 92 13.40 -0.12 -2.43
C MET A 92 14.03 -1.26 -1.64
N GLU A 93 13.19 -2.20 -1.19
CA GLU A 93 13.69 -3.41 -0.56
C GLU A 93 14.63 -4.16 -1.50
N TYR A 94 15.72 -4.65 -0.94
CA TYR A 94 16.58 -5.55 -1.67
C TYR A 94 16.01 -6.96 -1.56
N LEU A 95 15.65 -7.54 -2.70
CA LEU A 95 15.14 -8.90 -2.78
C LEU A 95 16.31 -9.84 -3.06
N PHE A 96 16.61 -10.69 -2.09
CA PHE A 96 17.69 -11.67 -2.15
C PHE A 96 17.23 -12.93 -2.89
N GLY A 97 17.47 -13.00 -4.21
CA GLY A 97 16.85 -14.02 -5.04
C GLY A 97 17.04 -13.83 -6.54
N GLN A 98 16.17 -14.49 -7.32
CA GLN A 98 16.24 -14.52 -8.78
C GLN A 98 14.89 -14.18 -9.41
N ASP A 99 14.90 -13.56 -10.59
CA ASP A 99 13.69 -13.39 -11.38
C ASP A 99 13.22 -14.72 -12.00
N LEU A 100 11.92 -14.84 -12.27
CA LEU A 100 11.29 -16.08 -12.76
C LEU A 100 11.81 -16.49 -14.14
N ARG A 101 12.24 -15.55 -14.99
CA ARG A 101 12.91 -15.87 -16.26
C ARG A 101 14.24 -16.60 -15.99
N THR A 102 15.04 -16.10 -15.07
CA THR A 102 16.32 -16.70 -14.67
C THR A 102 16.10 -18.08 -14.03
N ILE A 103 15.10 -18.21 -13.14
CA ILE A 103 14.71 -19.49 -12.53
C ILE A 103 14.34 -20.50 -13.61
N ARG A 104 13.43 -20.16 -14.53
CA ARG A 104 13.02 -21.08 -15.61
C ARG A 104 14.19 -21.49 -16.49
N LYS A 105 15.07 -20.54 -16.85
CA LYS A 105 16.25 -20.84 -17.67
C LYS A 105 17.20 -21.81 -16.97
N ALA A 106 17.44 -21.62 -15.66
CA ALA A 106 18.28 -22.50 -14.87
C ALA A 106 17.65 -23.88 -14.70
N ALA A 107 16.35 -23.94 -14.37
CA ALA A 107 15.57 -25.17 -14.24
C ALA A 107 15.64 -26.02 -15.53
N LYS A 108 15.41 -25.39 -16.70
CA LYS A 108 15.53 -26.03 -18.01
C LYS A 108 16.95 -26.52 -18.28
N LYS A 109 17.98 -25.71 -18.00
CA LYS A 109 19.39 -26.07 -18.23
C LYS A 109 19.84 -27.26 -17.36
N ARG A 110 19.26 -27.41 -16.17
CA ARG A 110 19.56 -28.52 -15.25
C ARG A 110 18.60 -29.70 -15.39
N GLU A 111 17.69 -29.66 -16.35
CA GLU A 111 16.65 -30.70 -16.55
C GLU A 111 15.84 -30.96 -15.27
N GLN A 112 15.67 -29.92 -14.46
CA GLN A 112 14.91 -29.95 -13.21
C GLN A 112 13.79 -28.91 -13.30
N PRO A 113 12.71 -29.20 -14.08
CA PRO A 113 11.59 -28.28 -14.20
C PRO A 113 10.93 -28.01 -12.85
N LEU A 114 10.18 -26.90 -12.78
CA LEU A 114 9.39 -26.59 -11.59
C LEU A 114 8.28 -27.64 -11.45
N GLY A 115 8.19 -28.28 -10.29
CA GLY A 115 7.08 -29.19 -9.99
C GLY A 115 5.76 -28.42 -9.80
N MET A 116 4.63 -29.14 -9.95
CA MET A 116 3.28 -28.57 -9.89
C MET A 116 3.04 -27.73 -8.63
N GLU A 117 3.45 -28.20 -7.45
CA GLU A 117 3.33 -27.45 -6.19
C GLU A 117 4.01 -26.06 -6.25
N ASN A 118 5.19 -25.98 -6.86
CA ASN A 118 5.93 -24.72 -6.99
C ASN A 118 5.27 -23.81 -8.04
N ILE A 119 4.77 -24.36 -9.15
CA ILE A 119 4.07 -23.60 -10.18
C ILE A 119 2.80 -22.97 -9.60
N LEU A 120 1.95 -23.78 -8.95
CA LEU A 120 0.73 -23.31 -8.29
C LEU A 120 1.04 -22.27 -7.23
N TYR A 121 2.07 -22.50 -6.41
CA TYR A 121 2.51 -21.52 -5.41
C TYR A 121 2.86 -20.18 -6.08
N ILE A 122 3.72 -20.17 -7.10
CA ILE A 122 4.13 -18.93 -7.80
C ILE A 122 2.92 -18.18 -8.33
N VAL A 123 2.04 -18.86 -9.07
CA VAL A 123 0.89 -18.21 -9.72
C VAL A 123 -0.12 -17.73 -8.70
N SER A 124 -0.34 -18.48 -7.61
CA SER A 124 -1.21 -18.05 -6.51
C SER A 124 -0.69 -16.78 -5.84
N GLN A 125 0.62 -16.70 -5.58
CA GLN A 125 1.23 -15.49 -5.00
C GLN A 125 1.18 -14.28 -5.94
N ILE A 126 1.28 -14.50 -7.26
CA ILE A 126 1.06 -13.44 -8.25
C ILE A 126 -0.40 -12.97 -8.19
N CYS A 127 -1.36 -13.89 -8.17
CA CYS A 127 -2.78 -13.54 -8.09
C CYS A 127 -3.11 -12.76 -6.80
N ALA A 128 -2.56 -13.16 -5.66
CA ALA A 128 -2.73 -12.44 -4.40
C ALA A 128 -2.19 -10.99 -4.46
N GLY A 129 -0.99 -10.79 -5.01
CA GLY A 129 -0.43 -9.45 -5.21
C GLY A 129 -1.21 -8.60 -6.21
N LEU A 130 -1.66 -9.20 -7.31
CA LEU A 130 -2.49 -8.53 -8.31
C LEU A 130 -3.83 -8.12 -7.72
N ASP A 131 -4.54 -9.04 -7.05
CA ASP A 131 -5.84 -8.79 -6.44
C ASP A 131 -5.77 -7.61 -5.45
N TYR A 132 -4.74 -7.61 -4.59
CA TYR A 132 -4.48 -6.49 -3.68
C TYR A 132 -4.37 -5.16 -4.45
N SER A 133 -3.58 -5.11 -5.52
CA SER A 133 -3.37 -3.87 -6.27
C SER A 133 -4.59 -3.44 -7.09
N HIS A 134 -5.32 -4.39 -7.67
CA HIS A 134 -6.54 -4.17 -8.46
C HIS A 134 -7.66 -3.62 -7.59
N ASN A 135 -7.81 -4.18 -6.39
CA ASN A 135 -8.79 -3.77 -5.39
C ASN A 135 -8.30 -2.62 -4.51
N LEU A 136 -7.08 -2.10 -4.73
CA LEU A 136 -6.55 -1.01 -3.93
C LEU A 136 -7.44 0.22 -4.13
N LYS A 137 -7.94 0.72 -3.01
CA LYS A 137 -8.75 1.91 -2.96
C LYS A 137 -7.92 3.05 -2.41
N ASP A 138 -8.21 4.26 -2.87
CA ASP A 138 -7.68 5.44 -2.22
C ASP A 138 -8.26 5.56 -0.81
N LEU A 139 -7.79 6.55 -0.04
CA LEU A 139 -8.26 6.85 1.31
C LEU A 139 -9.78 7.14 1.39
N LYS A 140 -10.45 7.22 0.24
CA LYS A 140 -11.86 7.55 0.08
C LYS A 140 -12.69 6.34 -0.38
N GLY A 141 -12.08 5.15 -0.43
CA GLY A 141 -12.74 3.93 -0.89
C GLY A 141 -12.94 3.86 -2.41
N ARG A 142 -12.45 4.85 -3.18
CA ARG A 142 -12.57 4.82 -4.64
C ARG A 142 -11.50 3.88 -5.18
N PRO A 143 -11.84 2.96 -6.08
CA PRO A 143 -10.84 2.08 -6.66
C PRO A 143 -9.81 2.93 -7.39
N LEU A 144 -8.53 2.73 -7.07
CA LEU A 144 -7.43 3.35 -7.79
C LEU A 144 -7.26 2.74 -9.18
N ASN A 145 -7.92 1.60 -9.44
CA ASN A 145 -7.87 0.86 -10.70
C ASN A 145 -6.43 0.69 -11.17
N ILE A 146 -5.55 0.31 -10.23
CA ILE A 146 -4.14 0.11 -10.54
C ILE A 146 -4.05 -1.16 -11.37
N ILE A 147 -3.53 -1.04 -12.58
CA ILE A 147 -3.26 -2.16 -13.47
C ILE A 147 -1.76 -2.22 -13.66
N HIS A 148 -1.17 -3.39 -13.49
CA HIS A 148 0.28 -3.55 -13.60
C HIS A 148 0.77 -3.37 -15.04
N ARG A 149 0.04 -3.91 -16.03
CA ARG A 149 0.26 -3.77 -17.50
C ARG A 149 1.57 -4.34 -18.05
N ASP A 150 2.45 -4.85 -17.19
CA ASP A 150 3.73 -5.45 -17.58
C ASP A 150 4.03 -6.72 -16.78
N ILE A 151 3.02 -7.55 -16.49
CA ILE A 151 3.25 -8.85 -15.84
C ILE A 151 4.00 -9.77 -16.81
N ASN A 152 5.21 -10.16 -16.41
CA ASN A 152 6.07 -11.06 -17.17
C ASN A 152 7.12 -11.68 -16.22
N PRO A 153 7.81 -12.78 -16.58
CA PRO A 153 8.75 -13.45 -15.67
C PRO A 153 9.96 -12.64 -15.23
N GLN A 154 10.30 -11.52 -15.87
CA GLN A 154 11.37 -10.63 -15.39
C GLN A 154 10.89 -9.73 -14.25
N ASN A 155 9.58 -9.46 -14.19
CA ASN A 155 8.94 -8.64 -13.18
C ASN A 155 8.37 -9.47 -12.01
N ILE A 156 8.62 -10.78 -11.99
CA ILE A 156 8.32 -11.67 -10.88
C ILE A 156 9.65 -12.14 -10.28
N LEU A 157 9.97 -11.67 -9.09
CA LEU A 157 11.18 -12.04 -8.35
C LEU A 157 10.84 -13.05 -7.26
N VAL A 158 11.66 -14.07 -7.08
CA VAL A 158 11.53 -15.03 -6.00
C VAL A 158 12.77 -15.03 -5.12
N THR A 159 12.59 -14.80 -3.82
CA THR A 159 13.68 -14.81 -2.85
C THR A 159 14.15 -16.24 -2.57
N TYR A 160 15.37 -16.39 -2.05
CA TYR A 160 15.87 -17.70 -1.63
C TYR A 160 15.14 -18.27 -0.41
N GLU A 161 14.33 -17.46 0.27
CA GLU A 161 13.38 -17.85 1.32
C GLU A 161 12.03 -18.30 0.75
N GLY A 162 11.85 -18.25 -0.58
CA GLY A 162 10.64 -18.69 -1.27
C GLY A 162 9.52 -17.66 -1.30
N GLN A 163 9.80 -16.38 -1.04
CA GLN A 163 8.80 -15.30 -1.19
C GLN A 163 8.73 -14.88 -2.66
N VAL A 164 7.52 -14.76 -3.20
CA VAL A 164 7.27 -14.32 -4.58
C VAL A 164 6.84 -12.85 -4.53
N LYS A 165 7.51 -12.01 -5.32
CA LYS A 165 7.40 -10.55 -5.31
C LYS A 165 7.22 -10.01 -6.72
N ILE A 166 6.14 -9.26 -6.94
CA ILE A 166 5.94 -8.47 -8.14
C ILE A 166 6.78 -7.19 -8.04
N ILE A 167 7.57 -6.91 -9.07
CA ILE A 167 8.40 -5.70 -9.19
C ILE A 167 7.95 -4.86 -10.39
N ASP A 168 8.27 -3.56 -10.37
CA ASP A 168 8.09 -2.62 -11.49
C ASP A 168 6.62 -2.48 -12.00
N TYR A 169 5.76 -1.82 -11.20
CA TYR A 169 4.40 -1.44 -11.61
C TYR A 169 4.46 -0.44 -12.79
N GLY A 170 4.17 -0.94 -13.98
CA GLY A 170 4.49 -0.30 -15.25
C GLY A 170 3.62 0.89 -15.65
N ILE A 171 3.81 2.05 -15.02
CA ILE A 171 3.21 3.33 -15.47
C ILE A 171 3.95 3.92 -16.68
N ALA A 172 5.23 3.62 -16.84
CA ALA A 172 6.10 4.32 -17.78
C ALA A 172 5.80 4.13 -19.28
N LYS A 173 4.88 3.25 -19.67
CA LYS A 173 4.66 2.90 -21.09
C LYS A 173 3.87 3.93 -21.91
N ALA A 174 3.24 4.94 -21.30
CA ALA A 174 2.60 6.02 -22.06
C ALA A 174 3.63 6.93 -22.78
N ALA A 175 4.89 6.96 -22.32
CA ALA A 175 5.93 7.82 -22.88
C ALA A 175 6.79 7.17 -23.98
N SER A 176 6.71 5.84 -24.17
CA SER A 176 7.63 5.10 -25.04
C SER A 176 7.14 4.84 -26.46
N GLN A 177 6.09 5.52 -26.94
CA GLN A 177 5.68 5.38 -28.35
C GLN A 177 6.69 5.97 -29.36
N ASN A 178 7.76 6.66 -28.91
CA ASN A 178 8.62 7.44 -29.82
C ASN A 178 10.15 7.19 -29.77
N THR A 179 10.66 6.12 -29.14
CA THR A 179 12.12 5.87 -29.16
C THR A 179 12.49 4.68 -30.06
N LYS A 180 13.03 5.00 -31.24
CA LYS A 180 13.46 4.11 -32.35
C LYS A 180 14.61 3.12 -32.04
N THR A 181 14.89 2.81 -30.78
CA THR A 181 16.04 1.98 -30.41
C THR A 181 15.66 1.01 -29.30
N ARG A 182 15.38 -0.26 -29.69
CA ARG A 182 15.57 -1.52 -28.92
C ARG A 182 14.64 -2.66 -29.37
N GLU A 183 14.83 -3.16 -30.60
CA GLU A 183 14.00 -4.24 -31.18
C GLU A 183 13.98 -5.54 -30.33
N ASN A 184 15.11 -5.93 -29.71
CA ASN A 184 15.20 -7.18 -28.94
C ASN A 184 14.59 -7.13 -27.51
N LEU A 185 14.59 -5.97 -26.86
CA LEU A 185 13.96 -5.80 -25.53
C LEU A 185 12.44 -5.64 -25.63
N ILE A 186 11.95 -5.10 -26.75
CA ILE A 186 10.53 -4.94 -27.03
C ILE A 186 9.92 -6.32 -27.35
N LYS A 187 10.57 -7.13 -28.19
CA LYS A 187 10.11 -8.47 -28.62
C LYS A 187 9.69 -9.37 -27.44
N GLY A 188 10.51 -9.43 -26.38
CA GLY A 188 10.27 -10.29 -25.22
C GLY A 188 9.09 -9.85 -24.33
N LYS A 189 8.75 -8.56 -24.31
CA LYS A 189 7.61 -8.03 -23.53
C LYS A 189 6.29 -8.11 -24.29
N LEU A 190 6.33 -8.00 -25.63
CA LEU A 190 5.14 -8.16 -26.48
C LEU A 190 4.49 -9.53 -26.29
N ALA A 191 5.29 -10.57 -26.11
CA ALA A 191 4.80 -11.94 -25.90
C ALA A 191 3.98 -12.14 -24.62
N TYR A 192 3.95 -11.16 -23.71
CA TYR A 192 3.15 -11.20 -22.48
C TYR A 192 1.99 -10.20 -22.46
N MET A 193 1.79 -9.45 -23.55
CA MET A 193 0.66 -8.54 -23.66
C MET A 193 -0.65 -9.33 -23.78
N SER A 194 -1.73 -8.75 -23.27
CA SER A 194 -3.07 -9.22 -23.60
C SER A 194 -3.52 -8.74 -24.99
N PRO A 195 -4.53 -9.40 -25.62
CA PRO A 195 -5.05 -9.00 -26.93
C PRO A 195 -5.44 -7.52 -26.99
N GLU A 196 -6.15 -7.01 -25.97
CA GLU A 196 -6.57 -5.62 -25.86
C GLU A 196 -5.37 -4.65 -25.76
N GLN A 197 -4.29 -5.03 -25.06
CA GLN A 197 -3.06 -4.23 -25.05
C GLN A 197 -2.39 -4.18 -26.43
N ALA A 198 -2.37 -5.31 -27.15
CA ALA A 198 -1.75 -5.42 -28.46
C ALA A 198 -2.55 -4.69 -29.57
N ASN A 199 -3.87 -4.56 -29.38
CA ASN A 199 -4.77 -3.79 -30.24
C ASN A 199 -4.80 -2.30 -29.89
N GLY A 200 -4.45 -1.93 -28.65
CA GLY A 200 -4.57 -0.55 -28.16
C GLY A 200 -5.98 -0.20 -27.68
N ASP A 201 -6.76 -1.20 -27.30
CA ASP A 201 -8.12 -1.05 -26.77
C ASP A 201 -8.08 -0.54 -25.31
N VAL A 202 -9.26 -0.32 -24.72
CA VAL A 202 -9.36 0.03 -23.29
C VAL A 202 -8.93 -1.16 -22.44
N ILE A 203 -7.96 -0.93 -21.56
CA ILE A 203 -7.35 -1.96 -20.70
C ILE A 203 -7.93 -1.84 -19.29
N ASP A 204 -8.37 -2.96 -18.73
CA ASP A 204 -8.66 -3.12 -17.30
C ASP A 204 -7.76 -4.18 -16.65
N HIS A 205 -8.03 -4.51 -15.38
CA HIS A 205 -7.22 -5.45 -14.60
C HIS A 205 -7.21 -6.89 -15.13
N ARG A 206 -8.17 -7.28 -15.99
CA ARG A 206 -8.22 -8.60 -16.63
C ARG A 206 -7.12 -8.80 -17.67
N SER A 207 -6.45 -7.73 -18.06
CA SER A 207 -5.20 -7.78 -18.84
C SER A 207 -4.08 -8.45 -18.04
N ASP A 208 -3.92 -8.12 -16.75
CA ASP A 208 -2.91 -8.75 -15.89
C ASP A 208 -3.22 -10.23 -15.63
N ILE A 209 -4.51 -10.61 -15.59
CA ILE A 209 -4.95 -12.01 -15.49
C ILE A 209 -4.52 -12.80 -16.74
N PHE A 210 -4.70 -12.25 -17.94
CA PHE A 210 -4.25 -12.88 -19.18
C PHE A 210 -2.73 -13.08 -19.17
N SER A 211 -1.96 -12.04 -18.81
CA SER A 211 -0.50 -12.15 -18.68
C SER A 211 -0.07 -13.19 -17.65
N THR A 212 -0.82 -13.32 -16.55
CA THR A 212 -0.61 -14.36 -15.53
C THR A 212 -0.90 -15.76 -16.08
N GLY A 213 -1.96 -15.91 -16.89
CA GLY A 213 -2.25 -17.14 -17.64
C GLY A 213 -1.13 -17.54 -18.59
N ILE A 214 -0.49 -16.58 -19.28
CA ILE A 214 0.69 -16.85 -20.12
C ILE A 214 1.83 -17.42 -19.27
N ILE A 215 2.09 -16.84 -18.09
CA ILE A 215 3.10 -17.35 -17.17
C ILE A 215 2.77 -18.78 -16.74
N LEU A 216 1.53 -19.07 -16.33
CA LEU A 216 1.08 -20.40 -15.95
C LEU A 216 1.30 -21.41 -17.08
N TYR A 217 0.87 -21.09 -18.30
CA TYR A 217 1.08 -21.93 -19.48
C TYR A 217 2.57 -22.20 -19.73
N GLU A 218 3.42 -21.16 -19.72
CA GLU A 218 4.84 -21.34 -20.00
C GLU A 218 5.59 -22.14 -18.92
N LEU A 219 5.13 -22.09 -17.67
CA LEU A 219 5.69 -22.88 -16.59
C LEU A 219 5.32 -24.36 -16.73
N LEU A 220 4.06 -24.66 -17.07
CA LEU A 220 3.58 -26.02 -17.28
C LEU A 220 4.15 -26.65 -18.55
N ALA A 221 4.16 -25.92 -19.65
CA ALA A 221 4.64 -26.39 -20.94
C ALA A 221 6.17 -26.38 -21.08
N VAL A 222 6.90 -25.76 -20.13
CA VAL A 222 8.37 -25.60 -20.13
C VAL A 222 8.91 -25.00 -21.44
N ARG A 223 8.08 -24.21 -22.14
CA ARG A 223 8.39 -23.53 -23.40
C ARG A 223 7.68 -22.18 -23.46
N ARG A 224 8.00 -21.36 -24.45
CA ARG A 224 7.28 -20.10 -24.65
C ARG A 224 5.91 -20.36 -25.27
N MET A 225 4.96 -19.50 -24.93
CA MET A 225 3.61 -19.57 -25.51
C MET A 225 3.58 -18.95 -26.91
N PHE A 226 4.20 -17.77 -27.06
CA PHE A 226 4.34 -17.08 -28.32
C PHE A 226 5.83 -16.97 -28.70
N GLU A 227 6.18 -17.48 -29.88
CA GLU A 227 7.52 -17.40 -30.48
C GLU A 227 7.40 -16.92 -31.93
N GLY A 228 8.49 -16.41 -32.48
CA GLY A 228 8.55 -15.87 -33.85
C GLY A 228 9.10 -14.45 -33.89
N GLU A 229 9.03 -13.79 -35.04
CA GLU A 229 9.46 -12.40 -35.20
C GLU A 229 8.51 -11.40 -34.54
N THR A 230 8.99 -10.19 -34.23
CA THR A 230 8.25 -9.17 -33.46
C THR A 230 6.82 -8.96 -33.98
N MET A 231 6.66 -8.78 -35.29
CA MET A 231 5.34 -8.58 -35.91
C MET A 231 4.49 -9.86 -35.93
N GLN A 232 5.11 -11.03 -36.00
CA GLN A 232 4.41 -12.31 -35.93
C GLN A 232 3.87 -12.56 -34.52
N VAL A 233 4.70 -12.36 -33.49
CA VAL A 233 4.30 -12.44 -32.08
C VAL A 233 3.16 -11.48 -31.80
N LEU A 234 3.27 -10.22 -32.25
CA LEU A 234 2.19 -9.25 -32.08
C LEU A 234 0.89 -9.72 -32.75
N SER A 235 0.96 -10.29 -33.96
CA SER A 235 -0.20 -10.85 -34.67
C SER A 235 -0.83 -12.03 -33.91
N LEU A 236 -0.02 -12.95 -33.38
CA LEU A 236 -0.48 -14.09 -32.58
C LEU A 236 -1.16 -13.64 -31.29
N VAL A 237 -0.56 -12.69 -30.57
CA VAL A 237 -1.11 -12.12 -29.34
C VAL A 237 -2.46 -11.45 -29.58
N ARG A 238 -2.59 -10.61 -30.63
CA ARG A 238 -3.87 -9.96 -31.00
C ARG A 238 -4.99 -10.97 -31.28
N LYS A 239 -4.64 -12.13 -31.81
CA LYS A 239 -5.57 -13.22 -32.09
C LYS A 239 -5.79 -14.17 -30.92
N ALA A 240 -5.01 -14.03 -29.84
CA ALA A 240 -4.87 -15.03 -28.78
C ALA A 240 -4.64 -16.44 -29.36
N LEU A 241 -3.79 -16.55 -30.39
CA LEU A 241 -3.55 -17.80 -31.11
C LEU A 241 -2.26 -18.48 -30.61
N TYR A 242 -2.42 -19.58 -29.90
CA TYR A 242 -1.35 -20.38 -29.31
C TYR A 242 -1.68 -21.87 -29.41
N ALA A 243 -0.68 -22.72 -29.20
CA ALA A 243 -0.89 -24.17 -29.20
C ALA A 243 -1.77 -24.59 -28.00
N PRO A 244 -2.82 -25.39 -28.22
CA PRO A 244 -3.72 -25.83 -27.14
C PRO A 244 -2.95 -26.48 -25.98
N PRO A 245 -3.25 -26.13 -24.71
CA PRO A 245 -2.53 -26.67 -23.55
C PRO A 245 -2.51 -28.21 -23.51
N GLU A 246 -3.64 -28.84 -23.80
CA GLU A 246 -3.84 -30.29 -23.86
C GLU A 246 -2.96 -31.02 -24.89
N GLU A 247 -2.52 -30.34 -25.96
CA GLU A 247 -1.63 -30.93 -26.97
C GLU A 247 -0.15 -30.87 -26.56
N VAL A 248 0.16 -30.05 -25.55
CA VAL A 248 1.52 -29.57 -25.28
C VAL A 248 2.02 -29.97 -23.91
N ILE A 249 1.10 -30.03 -22.94
CA ILE A 249 1.38 -30.32 -21.55
C ILE A 249 0.91 -31.75 -21.28
N PRO A 250 1.84 -32.72 -21.15
CA PRO A 250 1.49 -34.09 -20.86
C PRO A 250 0.71 -34.19 -19.54
N ASP A 251 -0.30 -35.05 -19.51
CA ASP A 251 -1.11 -35.35 -18.32
C ASP A 251 -1.73 -34.11 -17.64
N LEU A 252 -2.03 -33.05 -18.41
CA LEU A 252 -2.65 -31.83 -17.89
C LEU A 252 -4.03 -32.15 -17.27
N PRO A 253 -4.24 -31.92 -15.97
CA PRO A 253 -5.53 -32.15 -15.34
C PRO A 253 -6.62 -31.26 -15.95
N VAL A 254 -7.80 -31.83 -16.17
CA VAL A 254 -8.94 -31.14 -16.83
C VAL A 254 -9.29 -29.82 -16.12
N THR A 255 -9.35 -29.83 -14.79
CA THR A 255 -9.61 -28.63 -13.98
C THR A 255 -8.56 -27.54 -14.21
N LEU A 256 -7.27 -27.90 -14.25
CA LEU A 256 -6.19 -26.94 -14.51
C LEU A 256 -6.23 -26.41 -15.95
N ASN A 257 -6.65 -27.23 -16.91
CA ASN A 257 -6.88 -26.78 -18.27
C ASN A 257 -8.01 -25.75 -18.35
N HIS A 258 -9.13 -25.98 -17.65
CA HIS A 258 -10.21 -24.99 -17.56
C HIS A 258 -9.72 -23.68 -16.96
N ILE A 259 -8.89 -23.72 -15.91
CA ILE A 259 -8.29 -22.51 -15.32
C ILE A 259 -7.45 -21.76 -16.35
N LEU A 260 -6.60 -22.47 -17.10
CA LEU A 260 -5.78 -21.90 -18.17
C LEU A 260 -6.63 -21.26 -19.28
N GLN A 261 -7.60 -22.00 -19.81
CA GLN A 261 -8.48 -21.55 -20.90
C GLN A 261 -9.26 -20.30 -20.50
N ARG A 262 -9.77 -20.27 -19.26
CA ARG A 262 -10.50 -19.11 -18.72
C ARG A 262 -9.57 -17.90 -18.54
N ALA A 263 -8.38 -18.07 -17.98
CA ALA A 263 -7.42 -16.97 -17.84
C ALA A 263 -6.96 -16.41 -19.20
N LEU A 264 -6.82 -17.29 -20.21
CA LEU A 264 -6.32 -16.99 -21.55
C LEU A 264 -7.44 -16.75 -22.59
N ALA A 265 -8.68 -16.55 -22.16
CA ALA A 265 -9.79 -16.25 -23.07
C ALA A 265 -9.50 -14.94 -23.83
N LYS A 266 -9.83 -14.91 -25.13
CA LYS A 266 -9.52 -13.74 -25.97
C LYS A 266 -10.31 -12.51 -25.51
N ASP A 267 -11.62 -12.65 -25.33
CA ASP A 267 -12.49 -11.59 -24.82
C ASP A 267 -12.28 -11.44 -23.30
N PRO A 268 -11.98 -10.24 -22.78
CA PRO A 268 -11.92 -10.00 -21.34
C PRO A 268 -13.19 -10.41 -20.59
N ALA A 269 -14.37 -10.37 -21.21
CA ALA A 269 -15.65 -10.76 -20.58
C ALA A 269 -15.71 -12.25 -20.22
N ASP A 270 -15.01 -13.09 -20.96
CA ASP A 270 -14.95 -14.55 -20.75
C ASP A 270 -13.85 -14.95 -19.74
N ARG A 271 -13.02 -14.00 -19.31
CA ARG A 271 -11.97 -14.23 -18.31
C ARG A 271 -12.52 -14.22 -16.88
N TYR A 272 -11.66 -14.58 -15.93
CA TYR A 272 -11.91 -14.33 -14.51
C TYR A 272 -12.24 -12.85 -14.27
N ARG A 273 -13.21 -12.61 -13.38
CA ARG A 273 -13.65 -11.26 -13.02
C ARG A 273 -12.62 -10.56 -12.14
N SER A 274 -11.86 -11.30 -11.35
CA SER A 274 -10.79 -10.79 -10.48
C SER A 274 -9.65 -11.80 -10.36
N ALA A 275 -8.49 -11.32 -9.90
CA ALA A 275 -7.37 -12.20 -9.58
C ALA A 275 -7.67 -13.09 -8.37
N ALA A 276 -8.50 -12.65 -7.41
CA ALA A 276 -9.01 -13.50 -6.33
C ALA A 276 -9.82 -14.70 -6.82
N GLU A 277 -10.60 -14.55 -7.90
CA GLU A 277 -11.38 -15.67 -8.46
C GLU A 277 -10.45 -16.74 -9.06
N MET A 278 -9.45 -16.31 -9.83
CA MET A 278 -8.42 -17.23 -10.36
C MET A 278 -7.62 -17.89 -9.23
N LEU A 279 -7.31 -17.14 -8.16
CA LEU A 279 -6.63 -17.67 -6.98
C LEU A 279 -7.47 -18.76 -6.30
N ALA A 280 -8.76 -18.53 -6.11
CA ALA A 280 -9.66 -19.51 -5.48
C ALA A 280 -9.69 -20.83 -6.26
N ASP A 281 -9.84 -20.78 -7.59
CA ASP A 281 -9.84 -21.99 -8.43
C ASP A 281 -8.49 -22.73 -8.37
N LEU A 282 -7.36 -22.00 -8.29
CA LEU A 282 -6.03 -22.61 -8.12
C LEU A 282 -5.86 -23.29 -6.76
N GLU A 283 -6.37 -22.68 -5.69
CA GLU A 283 -6.33 -23.23 -4.33
C GLU A 283 -7.24 -24.46 -4.20
N GLU A 284 -8.44 -24.42 -4.78
CA GLU A 284 -9.37 -25.55 -4.83
C GLU A 284 -8.76 -26.72 -5.61
N PHE A 285 -8.19 -26.45 -6.79
CA PHE A 285 -7.47 -27.47 -7.56
C PHE A 285 -6.31 -28.10 -6.78
N ALA A 286 -5.52 -27.29 -6.06
CA ALA A 286 -4.42 -27.79 -5.22
C ALA A 286 -4.95 -28.70 -4.10
N PHE A 287 -6.06 -28.29 -3.47
CA PHE A 287 -6.71 -29.05 -2.40
C PHE A 287 -7.25 -30.40 -2.88
N GLU A 288 -7.95 -30.43 -4.03
CA GLU A 288 -8.52 -31.66 -4.61
C GLU A 288 -7.46 -32.73 -4.89
N LEU A 289 -6.28 -32.32 -5.38
CA LEU A 289 -5.16 -33.23 -5.65
C LEU A 289 -4.25 -33.48 -4.43
N GLY A 290 -4.59 -32.94 -3.27
CA GLY A 290 -3.77 -33.07 -2.05
C GLY A 290 -2.39 -32.42 -2.16
N LEU A 291 -2.20 -31.51 -3.11
CA LEU A 291 -0.97 -30.76 -3.31
C LEU A 291 -0.81 -29.76 -2.16
N ARG A 292 0.43 -29.54 -1.70
CA ARG A 292 0.71 -28.59 -0.63
C ARG A 292 1.73 -27.53 -1.06
N PRO A 293 1.34 -26.60 -1.97
CA PRO A 293 2.15 -25.44 -2.34
C PRO A 293 2.62 -24.69 -1.07
N ASN A 294 3.93 -24.50 -0.90
CA ASN A 294 4.45 -23.73 0.23
C ASN A 294 5.82 -23.10 -0.04
N ALA A 295 6.06 -21.96 0.60
CA ALA A 295 7.29 -21.18 0.48
C ALA A 295 8.55 -21.99 0.83
N ARG A 296 8.50 -22.80 1.89
CA ARG A 296 9.67 -23.51 2.44
C ARG A 296 10.23 -24.56 1.47
N ARG A 297 9.37 -25.36 0.85
CA ARG A 297 9.80 -26.34 -0.18
C ARG A 297 10.36 -25.63 -1.40
N PHE A 298 9.73 -24.53 -1.80
CA PHE A 298 10.22 -23.77 -2.94
C PHE A 298 11.59 -23.12 -2.65
N ALA A 299 11.80 -22.60 -1.44
CA ALA A 299 13.08 -22.09 -0.96
C ALA A 299 14.20 -23.15 -1.05
N GLN A 300 13.91 -24.39 -0.63
CA GLN A 300 14.87 -25.51 -0.72
C GLN A 300 15.24 -25.82 -2.17
N TYR A 301 14.24 -25.85 -3.06
CA TYR A 301 14.46 -26.02 -4.49
C TYR A 301 15.35 -24.91 -5.06
N LEU A 302 15.08 -23.65 -4.73
CA LEU A 302 15.86 -22.50 -5.21
C LEU A 302 17.30 -22.51 -4.70
N LYS A 303 17.53 -22.78 -3.41
CA LYS A 303 18.88 -22.89 -2.84
C LYS A 303 19.69 -24.03 -3.48
N THR A 304 19.02 -25.09 -3.92
CA THR A 304 19.65 -26.18 -4.67
C THR A 304 19.99 -25.74 -6.10
N LEU A 305 19.03 -25.10 -6.77
CA LEU A 305 19.18 -24.61 -8.14
C LEU A 305 20.25 -23.52 -8.27
N PHE A 306 20.42 -22.67 -7.26
CA PHE A 306 21.30 -21.50 -7.26
C PHE A 306 22.34 -21.53 -6.14
N LYS A 307 22.82 -22.72 -5.77
CA LYS A 307 23.77 -22.92 -4.64
C LYS A 307 24.98 -21.99 -4.68
N LYS A 308 25.55 -21.71 -5.86
CA LYS A 308 26.75 -20.87 -6.01
C LYS A 308 26.40 -19.39 -5.87
N GLU A 309 25.35 -18.97 -6.55
CA GLU A 309 24.85 -17.60 -6.55
C GLU A 309 24.39 -17.20 -5.14
N PHE A 310 23.63 -18.06 -4.46
CA PHE A 310 23.23 -17.87 -3.05
C PHE A 310 24.43 -17.60 -2.14
N ALA A 311 25.48 -18.42 -2.21
CA ALA A 311 26.67 -18.27 -1.38
C ALA A 311 27.45 -16.97 -1.68
N GLN A 312 27.58 -16.60 -2.96
CA GLN A 312 28.21 -15.34 -3.36
C GLN A 312 27.43 -14.14 -2.82
N GLU A 313 26.11 -14.21 -2.91
CA GLU A 313 25.23 -13.12 -2.60
C GLU A 313 25.12 -12.93 -1.05
N GLU A 314 25.24 -14.00 -0.25
CA GLU A 314 25.38 -13.93 1.22
C GLU A 314 26.70 -13.24 1.64
N THR A 315 27.80 -13.52 0.94
CA THR A 315 29.10 -12.89 1.25
C THR A 315 29.11 -11.39 0.94
N ALA A 316 28.36 -10.94 -0.06
CA ALA A 316 28.30 -9.53 -0.47
C ALA A 316 27.68 -8.59 0.60
N PHE A 317 26.85 -9.11 1.51
CA PHE A 317 26.25 -8.32 2.59
C PHE A 317 26.99 -8.42 3.93
N GLY A 318 27.99 -9.30 4.04
CA GLY A 318 28.77 -9.49 5.26
C GLY A 318 28.07 -10.37 6.31
N ALA A 319 27.23 -11.32 5.88
CA ALA A 319 26.49 -12.21 6.79
C ALA A 319 27.35 -13.29 7.48
N LYS A 320 28.68 -13.26 7.33
CA LYS A 320 29.61 -13.93 8.25
C LYS A 320 30.21 -12.90 9.19
N SER A 321 29.49 -12.58 10.26
CA SER A 321 30.16 -12.13 11.49
C SER A 321 30.84 -13.34 12.10
N ASP A 322 32.12 -13.17 12.44
CA ASP A 322 32.98 -14.14 13.10
C ASP A 322 32.26 -14.92 14.22
N VAL A 323 31.98 -16.19 13.97
CA VAL A 323 31.85 -17.20 15.02
C VAL A 323 33.21 -17.89 15.07
N SER A 324 34.20 -17.17 15.57
CA SER A 324 35.47 -17.76 16.01
C SER A 324 35.43 -17.87 17.54
N GLU A 325 35.49 -19.12 18.00
CA GLU A 325 36.01 -19.52 19.31
C GLU A 325 35.29 -18.98 20.56
N ALA A 326 34.28 -19.72 21.00
CA ALA A 326 34.02 -19.89 22.43
C ALA A 326 34.04 -21.39 22.72
N GLY A 327 35.05 -21.81 23.49
CA GLY A 327 35.22 -23.18 23.98
C GLY A 327 34.09 -23.62 24.92
N PRO A 328 34.05 -24.91 25.31
CA PRO A 328 32.95 -25.45 26.10
C PRO A 328 32.92 -24.81 27.49
N ILE A 329 31.77 -24.27 27.88
CA ILE A 329 31.51 -23.74 29.22
C ILE A 329 31.06 -24.90 30.10
N GLU A 330 31.86 -25.21 31.11
CA GLU A 330 31.50 -26.07 32.24
C GLU A 330 30.40 -25.41 33.09
N THR A 331 29.47 -26.24 33.55
CA THR A 331 28.38 -25.91 34.47
C THR A 331 28.91 -25.73 35.90
N ALA A 332 28.50 -24.66 36.58
CA ALA A 332 28.50 -24.62 38.03
C ALA A 332 27.37 -23.73 38.58
N ASP A 333 26.77 -24.26 39.63
CA ASP A 333 25.54 -23.89 40.33
C ASP A 333 25.57 -22.57 41.13
N SER A 334 24.34 -22.12 41.41
CA SER A 334 23.81 -21.47 42.63
C SER A 334 24.71 -20.54 43.47
N ASP A 335 24.30 -19.28 43.61
CA ASP A 335 23.69 -18.75 44.85
C ASP A 335 23.61 -17.22 44.84
N THR A 336 22.46 -16.72 45.31
CA THR A 336 22.23 -15.36 45.84
C THR A 336 21.82 -15.54 47.31
N PRO A 337 21.76 -14.52 48.22
CA PRO A 337 21.68 -13.06 47.97
C PRO A 337 22.38 -12.16 49.04
N ASP A 338 22.23 -10.84 48.89
CA ASP A 338 21.56 -9.95 49.88
C ASP A 338 22.27 -8.64 50.33
N THR A 339 21.41 -7.62 50.52
CA THR A 339 21.43 -6.43 51.41
C THR A 339 22.28 -5.16 51.16
N GLY A 340 21.60 -4.02 51.42
CA GLY A 340 22.12 -2.81 52.10
C GLY A 340 22.28 -1.57 51.20
N THR A 341 21.31 -0.64 51.09
CA THR A 341 20.90 0.49 51.97
C THR A 341 21.88 1.67 52.09
N ASP A 342 21.26 2.87 52.06
CA ASP A 342 21.70 4.18 52.56
C ASP A 342 22.68 5.00 51.69
N GLU A 343 22.72 6.33 51.69
CA GLU A 343 21.87 7.48 52.06
C GLU A 343 22.66 8.73 51.57
N ASN A 344 21.96 9.82 51.22
CA ASN A 344 22.35 11.25 51.26
C ASN A 344 21.91 12.03 50.00
N THR A 345 21.28 13.22 49.97
CA THR A 345 20.87 14.31 50.89
C THR A 345 21.23 15.64 50.17
N ILE A 346 20.18 16.30 49.65
CA ILE A 346 19.81 17.75 49.68
C ILE A 346 20.86 18.86 49.39
N LEU A 347 20.50 19.81 48.49
CA LEU A 347 20.48 21.31 48.62
C LEU A 347 20.22 21.94 47.21
N LEU A 348 19.06 22.60 46.95
CA LEU A 348 18.80 24.07 46.95
C LEU A 348 19.83 24.84 46.08
N THR A 349 19.52 25.71 45.10
CA THR A 349 18.49 26.77 45.00
C THR A 349 18.58 27.47 43.62
N ASP A 350 17.46 28.03 43.16
CA ASP A 350 17.23 29.29 42.42
C ASP A 350 18.20 29.84 41.35
N GLN A 351 17.69 30.03 40.11
CA GLN A 351 17.25 31.33 39.53
C GLN A 351 17.09 31.25 37.99
N VAL A 352 15.98 31.83 37.51
CA VAL A 352 15.56 32.00 36.10
C VAL A 352 16.25 33.27 35.53
N PRO A 353 16.46 33.44 34.20
CA PRO A 353 15.44 34.15 33.43
C PRO A 353 15.16 33.60 32.02
N ALA A 354 13.87 33.64 31.68
CA ALA A 354 13.35 33.56 30.34
C ALA A 354 13.63 34.86 29.58
N GLU A 355 14.39 34.81 28.48
CA GLU A 355 14.18 35.68 27.31
C GLU A 355 15.12 35.30 26.16
N LYS A 356 14.65 34.51 25.19
CA LYS A 356 15.20 34.45 23.81
C LYS A 356 14.28 33.73 22.80
N SER A 357 12.97 33.66 23.04
CA SER A 357 12.02 32.93 22.16
C SER A 357 11.02 33.80 21.41
N LYS A 358 11.02 35.12 21.57
CA LYS A 358 10.11 36.02 20.81
C LYS A 358 10.63 36.34 19.41
N GLY A 359 11.93 36.60 19.24
CA GLY A 359 12.52 36.93 17.93
C GLY A 359 12.52 35.78 16.91
N LEU A 360 12.64 34.53 17.38
CA LEU A 360 12.68 33.34 16.52
C LEU A 360 11.28 32.98 15.97
N LYS A 361 10.23 33.07 16.80
CA LYS A 361 8.84 32.83 16.37
C LYS A 361 8.34 33.90 15.39
N GLN A 362 8.71 35.17 15.58
CA GLN A 362 8.38 36.24 14.62
C GLN A 362 9.14 36.10 13.29
N LYS A 363 10.41 35.68 13.30
CA LYS A 363 11.15 35.37 12.07
C LYS A 363 10.51 34.18 11.33
N ILE A 364 10.20 33.08 12.02
CA ILE A 364 9.57 31.88 11.43
C ILE A 364 8.20 32.21 10.82
N PHE A 365 7.34 32.97 11.51
CA PHE A 365 6.04 33.37 10.98
C PHE A 365 6.14 34.35 9.80
N LYS A 366 7.13 35.25 9.82
CA LYS A 366 7.39 36.18 8.69
C LYS A 366 7.87 35.41 7.46
N THR A 367 8.76 34.43 7.63
CA THR A 367 9.25 33.57 6.55
C THR A 367 8.14 32.68 5.99
N LEU A 368 7.29 32.07 6.84
CA LEU A 368 6.12 31.28 6.41
C LEU A 368 5.08 32.11 5.65
N ARG A 369 4.78 33.33 6.12
CA ARG A 369 3.88 34.25 5.38
C ARG A 369 4.46 34.67 4.04
N GLN A 370 5.77 34.89 3.95
CA GLN A 370 6.45 35.25 2.70
C GLN A 370 6.47 34.08 1.70
N THR A 371 6.63 32.83 2.16
CA THR A 371 6.55 31.62 1.30
C THR A 371 5.12 31.35 0.83
N LEU A 372 4.13 31.46 1.73
CA LEU A 372 2.70 31.33 1.36
C LEU A 372 2.25 32.44 0.40
N ALA A 373 2.68 33.68 0.60
CA ALA A 373 2.40 34.78 -0.33
C ALA A 373 3.09 34.59 -1.69
N ALA A 374 4.29 33.99 -1.73
CA ALA A 374 4.97 33.65 -2.98
C ALA A 374 4.25 32.53 -3.76
N ILE A 375 3.77 31.50 -3.05
CA ILE A 375 2.99 30.39 -3.63
C ILE A 375 1.63 30.89 -4.16
N LEU A 376 0.95 31.76 -3.41
CA LEU A 376 -0.31 32.38 -3.84
C LEU A 376 -0.10 33.33 -5.04
N ARG A 377 1.02 34.07 -5.09
CA ARG A 377 1.39 34.89 -6.26
C ARG A 377 1.74 34.06 -7.49
N ILE A 378 2.29 32.85 -7.34
CA ILE A 378 2.54 31.92 -8.46
C ILE A 378 1.21 31.37 -9.02
N ARG A 379 0.23 31.11 -8.15
CA ARG A 379 -1.11 30.64 -8.54
C ARG A 379 -1.95 31.74 -9.21
N GLN A 380 -1.89 32.98 -8.71
CA GLN A 380 -2.52 34.14 -9.38
C GLN A 380 -1.80 34.55 -10.69
N ARG A 381 -0.50 34.28 -10.83
CA ARG A 381 0.24 34.52 -12.10
C ARG A 381 -0.02 33.48 -13.18
N LYS A 382 -0.56 32.29 -12.88
CA LYS A 382 -1.03 31.32 -13.91
C LYS A 382 -2.44 31.65 -14.42
N SER A 383 -3.27 32.32 -13.62
CA SER A 383 -4.57 32.84 -14.07
C SER A 383 -4.46 34.15 -14.87
N SER A 384 -3.37 34.91 -14.72
CA SER A 384 -3.17 36.20 -15.40
C SER A 384 -2.15 36.21 -16.55
N ARG A 385 -1.51 35.07 -16.89
CA ARG A 385 -0.53 34.97 -18.01
C ARG A 385 -1.10 34.44 -19.34
N LYS A 386 -2.43 34.42 -19.50
CA LYS A 386 -3.06 34.53 -20.83
C LYS A 386 -3.18 36.00 -21.31
N ALA A 387 -2.67 36.98 -20.55
CA ALA A 387 -2.59 38.36 -20.99
C ALA A 387 -1.23 39.00 -20.67
N LYS A 388 -0.53 39.41 -21.74
CA LYS A 388 0.57 40.39 -21.83
C LYS A 388 2.01 39.96 -21.52
N SER A 389 2.86 40.39 -22.46
CA SER A 389 4.29 40.15 -22.68
C SER A 389 5.24 41.03 -21.87
N LYS A 390 6.54 40.67 -21.95
CA LYS A 390 7.79 41.47 -21.82
C LYS A 390 8.48 41.60 -20.43
N ALA A 391 9.69 41.03 -20.43
CA ALA A 391 10.99 41.54 -19.96
C ALA A 391 11.44 41.46 -18.47
N LYS A 392 12.65 40.90 -18.37
CA LYS A 392 13.79 41.11 -17.43
C LYS A 392 13.80 40.51 -16.00
N SER A 393 14.70 39.53 -15.86
CA SER A 393 15.87 39.47 -14.95
C SER A 393 15.68 39.79 -13.46
N THR A 394 15.99 38.88 -12.54
CA THR A 394 17.31 38.75 -11.85
C THR A 394 17.32 37.59 -10.83
N LYS A 395 18.52 37.06 -10.57
CA LYS A 395 18.91 35.94 -9.67
C LYS A 395 18.57 36.17 -8.19
N SER A 396 18.26 35.10 -7.44
CA SER A 396 18.91 34.81 -6.14
C SER A 396 18.60 33.40 -5.61
N ARG A 397 19.65 32.73 -5.13
CA ARG A 397 19.71 31.41 -4.50
C ARG A 397 19.11 31.43 -3.08
N PHE A 398 18.48 30.36 -2.59
CA PHE A 398 18.58 29.99 -1.16
C PHE A 398 18.25 28.51 -0.89
N LYS A 399 19.05 27.91 -0.01
CA LYS A 399 19.12 26.49 0.41
C LYS A 399 17.96 26.11 1.34
N PHE A 400 17.47 24.87 1.26
CA PHE A 400 16.46 24.30 2.19
C PHE A 400 17.10 23.35 3.22
N ALA A 401 16.65 23.46 4.47
CA ALA A 401 17.01 22.60 5.60
C ALA A 401 15.93 21.52 5.84
N VAL A 402 16.40 20.34 6.26
CA VAL A 402 15.68 19.07 6.42
C VAL A 402 14.75 19.05 7.66
N LEU A 403 13.53 18.50 7.52
CA LEU A 403 12.53 18.31 8.60
C LEU A 403 12.57 16.86 9.16
N LYS A 404 12.24 16.70 10.46
CA LYS A 404 12.43 15.47 11.28
C LYS A 404 11.17 14.56 11.42
N PRO A 405 11.33 13.25 11.74
CA PRO A 405 10.39 12.16 11.43
C PRO A 405 9.40 11.82 12.56
N GLY A 406 8.50 12.73 12.92
CA GLY A 406 7.49 12.53 13.97
C GLY A 406 6.05 12.30 13.51
N ILE A 407 5.80 12.29 12.20
CA ILE A 407 4.44 12.38 11.63
C ILE A 407 3.90 11.01 11.14
N ILE A 408 4.77 10.00 11.03
CA ILE A 408 4.48 8.75 10.31
C ILE A 408 3.59 7.76 11.10
N VAL A 409 3.42 7.94 12.42
CA VAL A 409 2.67 6.98 13.28
C VAL A 409 1.14 7.25 13.30
N MET A 410 0.66 8.32 12.68
CA MET A 410 -0.75 8.73 12.81
C MET A 410 -1.69 8.17 11.72
N VAL A 411 -1.14 7.56 10.65
CA VAL A 411 -1.91 7.04 9.51
C VAL A 411 -2.50 5.64 9.77
N PHE A 412 -2.08 4.97 10.84
CA PHE A 412 -2.44 3.58 11.15
C PHE A 412 -3.87 3.40 11.73
N LEU A 413 -4.55 4.48 12.12
CA LEU A 413 -5.74 4.42 12.99
C LEU A 413 -7.10 4.50 12.33
N VAL A 414 -7.14 4.36 11.01
CA VAL A 414 -8.37 4.47 10.22
C VAL A 414 -8.80 3.11 9.66
N LEU A 415 -8.02 2.04 9.87
CA LEU A 415 -8.16 0.80 9.09
C LEU A 415 -8.95 -0.34 9.73
N VAL A 416 -9.41 -0.28 10.98
CA VAL A 416 -10.06 -1.45 11.61
C VAL A 416 -11.54 -1.26 12.00
N ALA A 417 -12.14 -0.07 11.84
CA ALA A 417 -13.47 0.21 12.42
C ALA A 417 -14.71 -0.05 11.53
N PHE A 418 -14.61 -0.58 10.30
CA PHE A 418 -15.80 -0.76 9.45
C PHE A 418 -15.93 -2.14 8.82
N GLY A 419 -16.31 -3.11 9.64
CA GLY A 419 -16.90 -4.37 9.19
C GLY A 419 -18.38 -4.45 9.57
N ILE A 420 -19.28 -4.50 8.59
CA ILE A 420 -20.64 -5.01 8.76
C ILE A 420 -20.92 -6.05 7.67
N LYS A 421 -21.46 -7.19 8.12
CA LYS A 421 -21.84 -8.40 7.39
C LYS A 421 -23.00 -8.18 6.40
N GLN A 422 -22.97 -8.97 5.32
CA GLN A 422 -24.02 -9.15 4.32
C GLN A 422 -25.37 -9.57 4.94
N ILE A 423 -26.45 -9.02 4.38
CA ILE A 423 -27.79 -9.65 4.38
C ILE A 423 -27.98 -10.25 2.99
N SER A 424 -28.18 -11.57 2.96
CA SER A 424 -28.56 -12.38 1.80
C SER A 424 -30.01 -12.11 1.41
N PHE A 425 -30.28 -11.89 0.12
CA PHE A 425 -31.61 -12.07 -0.45
C PHE A 425 -31.56 -13.13 -1.54
N SER A 426 -32.29 -14.21 -1.31
CA SER A 426 -32.42 -15.35 -2.21
C SER A 426 -33.67 -15.22 -3.08
N ARG A 427 -33.46 -15.51 -4.38
CA ARG A 427 -34.37 -16.14 -5.38
C ARG A 427 -35.72 -15.46 -5.68
N THR A 428 -35.99 -15.23 -6.96
CA THR A 428 -36.58 -16.23 -7.89
C THR A 428 -36.54 -15.73 -9.34
N GLN A 429 -36.30 -16.65 -10.29
CA GLN A 429 -36.48 -16.43 -11.73
C GLN A 429 -37.98 -16.30 -12.09
N PRO A 430 -38.31 -15.80 -13.29
CA PRO A 430 -39.55 -16.18 -13.96
C PRO A 430 -39.28 -16.92 -15.28
N GLU A 431 -39.81 -18.14 -15.38
CA GLU A 431 -40.08 -18.83 -16.64
C GLU A 431 -41.52 -18.53 -17.12
N SER A 432 -41.63 -18.40 -18.45
CA SER A 432 -42.79 -18.67 -19.32
C SER A 432 -44.12 -17.90 -19.17
N SER A 433 -44.56 -17.37 -20.31
CA SER A 433 -45.89 -16.84 -20.65
C SER A 433 -46.96 -17.96 -20.76
N PRO A 434 -48.27 -17.64 -20.66
CA PRO A 434 -49.07 -17.37 -21.87
C PRO A 434 -50.27 -16.37 -21.76
N SER A 435 -50.66 -15.85 -22.94
CA SER A 435 -52.00 -15.45 -23.45
C SER A 435 -52.93 -14.42 -22.75
N ALA A 436 -53.03 -13.25 -23.41
CA ALA A 436 -54.20 -12.46 -23.87
C ALA A 436 -55.51 -12.31 -23.05
N SER A 437 -55.90 -11.05 -22.75
CA SER A 437 -57.06 -10.31 -23.31
C SER A 437 -57.22 -8.91 -22.65
N PRO A 438 -57.91 -7.94 -23.28
CA PRO A 438 -57.61 -6.50 -23.15
C PRO A 438 -58.64 -5.71 -22.32
N GLY A 439 -58.20 -4.60 -21.72
CA GLY A 439 -59.11 -3.52 -21.33
C GLY A 439 -58.71 -2.75 -20.08
N ALA A 440 -58.17 -1.54 -20.28
CA ALA A 440 -58.54 -0.29 -19.62
C ALA A 440 -57.34 0.66 -19.65
N LEU A 441 -57.45 1.66 -20.52
CA LEU A 441 -56.61 2.86 -20.52
C LEU A 441 -56.83 3.58 -19.19
N VAL A 442 -55.80 3.60 -18.34
CA VAL A 442 -55.60 4.69 -17.38
C VAL A 442 -54.36 5.42 -17.87
N GLU A 443 -54.58 6.67 -18.24
CA GLU A 443 -53.58 7.59 -18.77
C GLU A 443 -52.39 7.70 -17.82
N ALA A 444 -51.20 7.59 -18.42
CA ALA A 444 -49.94 7.91 -17.80
C ALA A 444 -49.89 9.41 -17.44
N SER A 445 -49.90 9.75 -16.16
CA SER A 445 -49.21 10.94 -15.68
C SER A 445 -47.74 10.56 -15.47
N ALA A 446 -46.96 10.70 -16.54
CA ALA A 446 -45.50 10.59 -16.48
C ALA A 446 -44.95 11.80 -15.69
N GLU A 447 -44.88 11.68 -14.37
CA GLU A 447 -43.91 12.46 -13.61
C GLU A 447 -42.53 11.84 -13.86
N PRO A 448 -41.49 12.65 -14.13
CA PRO A 448 -40.12 12.15 -14.11
C PRO A 448 -39.90 11.53 -12.73
N ASP A 449 -39.50 10.27 -12.69
CA ASP A 449 -39.17 9.60 -11.44
C ASP A 449 -37.87 10.24 -10.89
N VAL A 450 -38.01 11.37 -10.19
CA VAL A 450 -36.91 12.16 -9.62
C VAL A 450 -36.03 11.28 -8.73
N LEU A 451 -36.60 10.23 -8.14
CA LEU A 451 -35.88 9.21 -7.38
C LEU A 451 -35.01 8.33 -8.30
N ALA A 452 -35.53 7.88 -9.45
CA ALA A 452 -34.74 7.20 -10.47
C ALA A 452 -33.64 8.10 -11.03
N ASP A 453 -33.93 9.38 -11.29
CA ASP A 453 -32.93 10.35 -11.76
C ASP A 453 -31.84 10.58 -10.70
N GLY A 454 -32.21 10.67 -9.42
CA GLY A 454 -31.27 10.76 -8.31
C GLY A 454 -30.36 9.53 -8.21
N LYS A 455 -30.92 8.33 -8.39
CA LYS A 455 -30.15 7.07 -8.43
C LYS A 455 -29.23 7.00 -9.66
N ALA A 456 -29.72 7.38 -10.83
CA ALA A 456 -28.92 7.41 -12.06
C ALA A 456 -27.76 8.41 -11.96
N ALA A 457 -28.00 9.60 -11.39
CA ALA A 457 -26.95 10.58 -11.10
C ALA A 457 -25.90 10.03 -10.12
N LEU A 458 -26.32 9.26 -9.10
CA LEU A 458 -25.40 8.59 -8.18
C LEU A 458 -24.53 7.55 -8.90
N GLU A 459 -25.11 6.72 -9.77
CA GLU A 459 -24.39 5.74 -10.59
C GLU A 459 -23.40 6.40 -11.56
N ALA A 460 -23.81 7.52 -12.16
CA ALA A 460 -22.97 8.36 -13.01
C ALA A 460 -21.91 9.17 -12.24
N LYS A 461 -21.83 9.02 -10.91
CA LYS A 461 -20.91 9.73 -10.00
C LYS A 461 -21.11 11.26 -9.97
N GLN A 462 -22.30 11.72 -10.32
CA GLN A 462 -22.70 13.13 -10.26
C GLN A 462 -23.29 13.43 -8.88
N TYR A 463 -22.48 13.29 -7.83
CA TYR A 463 -22.99 13.26 -6.44
C TYR A 463 -23.66 14.55 -5.99
N VAL A 464 -23.17 15.72 -6.42
CA VAL A 464 -23.81 17.01 -6.11
C VAL A 464 -25.21 17.10 -6.74
N GLN A 465 -25.37 16.57 -7.95
CA GLN A 465 -26.66 16.53 -8.64
C GLN A 465 -27.60 15.52 -7.97
N ALA A 466 -27.10 14.32 -7.63
CA ALA A 466 -27.88 13.33 -6.90
C ALA A 466 -28.38 13.87 -5.56
N LEU A 467 -27.53 14.56 -4.79
CA LEU A 467 -27.92 15.21 -3.53
C LEU A 467 -28.98 16.29 -3.73
N ALA A 468 -28.89 17.09 -4.80
CA ALA A 468 -29.89 18.11 -5.10
C ALA A 468 -31.26 17.49 -5.41
N LEU A 469 -31.28 16.39 -6.19
CA LEU A 469 -32.51 15.66 -6.51
C LEU A 469 -33.11 14.99 -5.26
N PHE A 470 -32.28 14.44 -4.37
CA PHE A 470 -32.80 13.91 -3.10
C PHE A 470 -33.27 15.02 -2.14
N ASP A 471 -32.60 16.17 -2.10
CA ASP A 471 -33.05 17.34 -1.33
C ASP A 471 -34.40 17.84 -1.85
N GLU A 472 -34.64 17.81 -3.18
CA GLU A 472 -35.93 18.13 -3.81
C GLU A 472 -37.04 17.17 -3.38
N ILE A 473 -36.79 15.85 -3.47
CA ILE A 473 -37.73 14.83 -2.98
C ILE A 473 -38.10 15.05 -1.51
N LEU A 474 -37.11 15.34 -0.65
CA LEU A 474 -37.35 15.56 0.78
C LEU A 474 -38.04 16.88 1.10
N ALA A 475 -37.90 17.89 0.24
CA ALA A 475 -38.60 19.16 0.38
C ALA A 475 -40.09 19.01 0.00
N ASP A 476 -40.38 18.22 -1.03
CA ASP A 476 -41.73 17.97 -1.52
C ASP A 476 -42.48 16.95 -0.66
N ASP A 477 -41.81 15.85 -0.28
CA ASP A 477 -42.37 14.81 0.59
C ASP A 477 -41.35 14.34 1.65
N PRO A 478 -41.39 14.91 2.87
CA PRO A 478 -40.54 14.47 3.97
C PRO A 478 -40.75 13.00 4.40
N SER A 479 -41.88 12.37 4.05
CA SER A 479 -42.12 10.95 4.38
C SER A 479 -41.23 10.00 3.57
N MET A 480 -40.68 10.46 2.44
CA MET A 480 -39.74 9.71 1.61
C MET A 480 -38.34 9.58 2.21
N LEU A 481 -38.09 10.14 3.40
CA LEU A 481 -36.80 10.10 4.09
C LEU A 481 -36.21 8.70 4.18
N GLU A 482 -37.01 7.72 4.58
CA GLU A 482 -36.55 6.33 4.70
C GLU A 482 -36.12 5.75 3.34
N ALA A 483 -36.87 6.06 2.28
CA ALA A 483 -36.62 5.54 0.93
C ALA A 483 -35.36 6.15 0.28
N VAL A 484 -35.03 7.41 0.58
CA VAL A 484 -33.86 8.09 0.01
C VAL A 484 -32.62 8.03 0.91
N SER A 485 -32.77 7.75 2.20
CA SER A 485 -31.72 7.92 3.21
C SER A 485 -30.42 7.22 2.84
N SER A 486 -30.47 5.94 2.44
CA SER A 486 -29.28 5.18 2.06
C SER A 486 -28.55 5.77 0.84
N PHE A 487 -29.30 6.24 -0.16
CA PHE A 487 -28.76 6.86 -1.37
C PHE A 487 -28.19 8.25 -1.09
N TYR A 488 -28.87 9.03 -0.26
CA TYR A 488 -28.43 10.35 0.20
C TYR A 488 -27.11 10.25 0.94
N VAL A 489 -27.04 9.36 1.95
CA VAL A 489 -25.82 9.13 2.73
C VAL A 489 -24.68 8.66 1.82
N SER A 490 -24.96 7.77 0.86
CA SER A 490 -23.98 7.30 -0.11
C SER A 490 -23.43 8.44 -0.99
N ALA A 491 -24.31 9.28 -1.54
CA ALA A 491 -23.92 10.43 -2.36
C ALA A 491 -23.10 11.46 -1.57
N ALA A 492 -23.53 11.78 -0.34
CA ALA A 492 -22.83 12.70 0.54
C ALA A 492 -21.46 12.18 0.99
N LEU A 493 -21.35 10.89 1.34
CA LEU A 493 -20.06 10.27 1.65
C LEU A 493 -19.14 10.26 0.44
N ALA A 494 -19.64 9.92 -0.76
CA ALA A 494 -18.87 9.91 -1.99
C ALA A 494 -18.37 11.31 -2.39
N GLN A 495 -19.22 12.35 -2.23
CA GLN A 495 -18.84 13.73 -2.47
C GLN A 495 -17.84 14.26 -1.44
N ALA A 496 -18.05 13.97 -0.16
CA ALA A 496 -17.11 14.28 0.92
C ALA A 496 -15.75 13.61 0.65
N ALA A 497 -15.78 12.36 0.18
CA ALA A 497 -14.64 11.65 -0.33
C ALA A 497 -13.95 12.46 -1.44
N GLU A 498 -14.61 12.82 -2.55
CA GLU A 498 -13.99 13.53 -3.69
C GLU A 498 -13.17 14.77 -3.31
N LEU A 499 -13.61 15.52 -2.31
CA LEU A 499 -12.98 16.75 -1.87
C LEU A 499 -11.62 16.54 -1.17
N SER A 500 -11.33 15.33 -0.67
CA SER A 500 -10.10 14.99 0.07
C SER A 500 -9.75 15.95 1.23
N GLU A 501 -8.57 15.79 1.81
CA GLU A 501 -8.00 16.77 2.75
C GLU A 501 -7.76 18.16 2.13
N THR A 502 -7.95 18.33 0.81
CA THR A 502 -7.77 19.63 0.14
C THR A 502 -8.87 20.64 0.46
N ASP A 503 -10.10 20.20 0.77
CA ASP A 503 -11.20 21.06 1.21
C ASP A 503 -11.96 20.47 2.40
N THR A 504 -11.35 20.58 3.57
CA THR A 504 -11.93 20.10 4.84
C THR A 504 -13.16 20.88 5.31
N VAL A 505 -13.49 22.03 4.68
CA VAL A 505 -14.71 22.79 5.00
C VAL A 505 -15.89 22.22 4.22
N GLN A 506 -15.70 22.02 2.91
CA GLN A 506 -16.72 21.42 2.07
C GLN A 506 -16.93 19.93 2.42
N THR A 507 -15.87 19.23 2.84
CA THR A 507 -15.98 17.85 3.37
C THR A 507 -16.85 17.82 4.64
N GLU A 508 -16.64 18.74 5.58
CA GLU A 508 -17.49 18.88 6.78
C GLU A 508 -18.95 19.14 6.38
N LYS A 509 -19.21 19.97 5.36
CA LYS A 509 -20.56 20.27 4.88
C LYS A 509 -21.30 19.00 4.45
N TYR A 510 -20.72 18.20 3.55
CA TYR A 510 -21.41 17.01 3.03
C TYR A 510 -21.58 15.91 4.09
N LEU A 511 -20.63 15.73 5.00
CA LEU A 511 -20.81 14.81 6.14
C LEU A 511 -21.93 15.27 7.08
N LEU A 512 -22.06 16.57 7.32
CA LEU A 512 -23.19 17.10 8.10
C LEU A 512 -24.53 16.95 7.36
N MET A 513 -24.55 17.02 6.02
CA MET A 513 -25.76 16.71 5.24
C MET A 513 -26.18 15.25 5.45
N ALA A 514 -25.24 14.30 5.36
CA ALA A 514 -25.54 12.89 5.65
C ALA A 514 -26.06 12.67 7.07
N LEU A 515 -25.47 13.31 8.09
CA LEU A 515 -25.94 13.19 9.49
C LEU A 515 -27.31 13.80 9.76
N LYS A 516 -27.81 14.70 8.91
CA LYS A 516 -29.18 15.19 9.05
C LYS A 516 -30.21 14.11 8.72
N VAL A 517 -29.87 13.27 7.73
CA VAL A 517 -30.74 12.23 7.19
C VAL A 517 -30.58 10.92 7.97
N ASP A 518 -29.35 10.59 8.36
CA ASP A 518 -29.04 9.44 9.22
C ASP A 518 -28.12 9.88 10.38
N PRO A 519 -28.70 10.34 11.51
CA PRO A 519 -27.93 10.88 12.64
C PRO A 519 -27.00 9.87 13.31
N ASP A 520 -27.33 8.58 13.23
CA ASP A 520 -26.62 7.50 13.92
C ASP A 520 -25.71 6.70 12.98
N ASN A 521 -25.47 7.22 11.77
CA ASN A 521 -24.56 6.60 10.83
C ASN A 521 -23.11 6.59 11.36
N ILE A 522 -22.64 5.40 11.75
CA ILE A 522 -21.32 5.19 12.35
C ILE A 522 -20.21 5.66 11.38
N SER A 523 -20.33 5.38 10.08
CA SER A 523 -19.33 5.75 9.04
C SER A 523 -19.21 7.27 8.89
N VAL A 524 -20.34 7.96 8.82
CA VAL A 524 -20.36 9.42 8.71
C VAL A 524 -19.81 10.07 9.99
N LEU A 525 -20.23 9.58 11.17
CA LEU A 525 -19.74 10.07 12.46
C LEU A 525 -18.22 9.87 12.60
N SER A 526 -17.69 8.71 12.19
CA SER A 526 -16.26 8.42 12.26
C SER A 526 -15.44 9.32 11.33
N ASN A 527 -15.92 9.54 10.11
CA ASN A 527 -15.30 10.46 9.15
C ASN A 527 -15.35 11.92 9.64
N LEU A 528 -16.47 12.34 10.23
CA LEU A 528 -16.61 13.68 10.79
C LEU A 528 -15.68 13.88 12.00
N GLY A 529 -15.57 12.86 12.87
CA GLY A 529 -14.61 12.82 13.98
C GLY A 529 -13.16 13.04 13.50
N TYR A 530 -12.77 12.38 12.41
CA TYR A 530 -11.45 12.56 11.79
C TYR A 530 -11.24 13.98 11.28
N ILE A 531 -12.21 14.56 10.57
CA ILE A 531 -12.14 15.94 10.07
C ILE A 531 -12.01 16.95 11.22
N TYR A 532 -12.70 16.70 12.34
CA TYR A 532 -12.55 17.52 13.53
C TYR A 532 -11.18 17.37 14.18
N MET A 533 -10.64 16.15 14.24
CA MET A 533 -9.30 15.90 14.74
C MET A 533 -8.23 16.60 13.89
N SER A 534 -8.27 16.46 12.56
CA SER A 534 -7.26 17.04 11.65
C SER A 534 -7.25 18.57 11.69
N ARG A 535 -8.42 19.18 11.90
CA ARG A 535 -8.59 20.63 12.11
C ARG A 535 -8.35 21.07 13.55
N LYS A 536 -7.89 20.17 14.43
CA LYS A 536 -7.63 20.41 15.86
C LYS A 536 -8.85 20.88 16.66
N LYS A 537 -10.06 20.61 16.16
CA LYS A 537 -11.33 20.83 16.87
C LYS A 537 -11.60 19.67 17.83
N TYR A 538 -10.69 19.46 18.78
CA TYR A 538 -10.67 18.26 19.64
C TYR A 538 -11.95 18.06 20.46
N SER A 539 -12.59 19.13 20.93
CA SER A 539 -13.86 19.03 21.66
C SER A 539 -14.98 18.44 20.79
N LYS A 540 -15.09 18.87 19.53
CA LYS A 540 -16.06 18.32 18.57
C LYS A 540 -15.71 16.88 18.18
N ALA A 541 -14.42 16.59 17.98
CA ALA A 541 -13.96 15.23 17.66
C ALA A 541 -14.30 14.25 18.78
N ILE A 542 -14.02 14.61 20.04
CA ILE A 542 -14.34 13.78 21.21
C ILE A 542 -15.85 13.54 21.30
N LYS A 543 -16.68 14.59 21.20
CA LYS A 543 -18.14 14.43 21.22
C LYS A 543 -18.65 13.48 20.13
N THR A 544 -18.06 13.56 18.93
CA THR A 544 -18.45 12.73 17.79
C THR A 544 -18.03 11.28 18.00
N TYR A 545 -16.80 11.02 18.43
CA TYR A 545 -16.34 9.65 18.69
C TYR A 545 -16.96 9.01 19.94
N LEU A 546 -17.39 9.80 20.93
CA LEU A 546 -18.20 9.27 22.04
C LEU A 546 -19.54 8.72 21.53
N LYS A 547 -20.20 9.46 20.63
CA LYS A 547 -21.42 8.95 19.99
C LYS A 547 -21.18 7.65 19.22
N VAL A 548 -20.05 7.54 18.50
CA VAL A 548 -19.65 6.28 17.84
C VAL A 548 -19.42 5.17 18.86
N ALA A 549 -18.77 5.45 19.99
CA ALA A 549 -18.50 4.46 21.03
C ALA A 549 -19.80 3.94 21.68
N ASP A 550 -20.80 4.81 21.83
CA ASP A 550 -22.13 4.44 22.33
C ASP A 550 -22.88 3.53 21.34
N LEU A 551 -22.83 3.85 20.04
CA LEU A 551 -23.50 3.08 18.98
C LEU A 551 -22.78 1.76 18.65
N ALA A 552 -21.45 1.74 18.75
CA ALA A 552 -20.61 0.64 18.31
C ALA A 552 -19.49 0.34 19.33
N PRO A 553 -19.83 -0.23 20.50
CA PRO A 553 -18.91 -0.42 21.62
C PRO A 553 -17.85 -1.52 21.41
N HIS A 554 -17.88 -2.18 20.25
CA HIS A 554 -16.95 -3.23 19.82
C HIS A 554 -15.92 -2.73 18.80
N LEU A 555 -15.98 -1.45 18.38
CA LEU A 555 -15.03 -0.89 17.41
C LEU A 555 -13.77 -0.35 18.10
N PRO A 556 -12.60 -1.01 17.95
CA PRO A 556 -11.40 -0.67 18.69
C PRO A 556 -10.78 0.66 18.26
N ASP A 557 -10.85 1.05 16.98
CA ASP A 557 -10.27 2.31 16.50
C ASP A 557 -10.94 3.54 17.11
N THR A 558 -12.24 3.46 17.42
CA THR A 558 -12.98 4.54 18.09
C THR A 558 -12.36 4.86 19.44
N PHE A 559 -12.12 3.82 20.25
CA PHE A 559 -11.48 3.97 21.56
C PHE A 559 -10.02 4.40 21.41
N PHE A 560 -9.30 3.90 20.42
CA PHE A 560 -7.93 4.36 20.18
C PHE A 560 -7.91 5.85 19.84
N ASN A 561 -8.78 6.31 18.93
CA ASN A 561 -8.89 7.71 18.53
C ASN A 561 -9.31 8.61 19.70
N LEU A 562 -10.22 8.16 20.57
CA LEU A 562 -10.54 8.86 21.83
C LEU A 562 -9.33 8.92 22.77
N GLY A 563 -8.59 7.83 22.95
CA GLY A 563 -7.33 7.80 23.71
C GLY A 563 -6.30 8.78 23.15
N TYR A 564 -6.21 8.82 21.82
CA TYR A 564 -5.69 9.86 20.94
C TYR A 564 -5.88 11.28 21.49
N MET A 565 -7.13 11.69 21.37
CA MET A 565 -7.62 13.04 21.66
C MET A 565 -7.48 13.42 23.13
N TYR A 566 -7.74 12.49 24.04
CA TYR A 566 -7.55 12.73 25.46
C TYR A 566 -6.07 12.91 25.82
N THR A 567 -5.15 12.16 25.19
CA THR A 567 -3.71 12.32 25.40
C THR A 567 -3.22 13.69 24.95
N VAL A 568 -3.64 14.14 23.76
CA VAL A 568 -3.29 15.46 23.23
C VAL A 568 -3.91 16.58 24.07
N SER A 569 -5.12 16.38 24.57
CA SER A 569 -5.83 17.31 25.47
C SER A 569 -5.33 17.24 26.92
N LYS A 570 -4.30 16.42 27.21
CA LYS A 570 -3.73 16.17 28.53
C LYS A 570 -4.71 15.58 29.56
N ASN A 571 -5.83 15.04 29.13
CA ASN A 571 -6.75 14.28 29.97
C ASN A 571 -6.28 12.82 30.06
N TYR A 572 -5.16 12.61 30.77
CA TYR A 572 -4.48 11.32 30.80
C TYR A 572 -5.30 10.20 31.44
N GLN A 573 -6.19 10.52 32.38
CA GLN A 573 -7.07 9.52 33.01
C GLN A 573 -8.08 8.95 32.01
N GLN A 574 -8.73 9.81 31.23
CA GLN A 574 -9.65 9.35 30.18
C GLN A 574 -8.90 8.62 29.07
N ALA A 575 -7.71 9.11 28.68
CA ALA A 575 -6.88 8.41 27.69
C ALA A 575 -6.53 6.98 28.13
N LYS A 576 -6.21 6.79 29.41
CA LYS A 576 -5.91 5.48 30.00
C LYS A 576 -7.09 4.52 29.90
N ILE A 577 -8.31 4.97 30.21
CA ILE A 577 -9.54 4.17 30.10
C ILE A 577 -9.75 3.74 28.65
N MET A 578 -9.64 4.68 27.72
CA MET A 578 -9.85 4.40 26.30
C MET A 578 -8.85 3.38 25.74
N TYR A 579 -7.55 3.53 26.03
CA TYR A 579 -6.56 2.55 25.57
C TYR A 579 -6.71 1.17 26.22
N ARG A 580 -7.15 1.10 27.49
CA ARG A 580 -7.50 -0.18 28.11
C ARG A 580 -8.65 -0.87 27.38
N ARG A 581 -9.67 -0.10 26.98
CA ARG A 581 -10.77 -0.64 26.19
C ARG A 581 -10.32 -1.22 24.86
N VAL A 582 -9.34 -0.59 24.19
CA VAL A 582 -8.74 -1.16 22.97
C VAL A 582 -8.08 -2.51 23.24
N ILE A 583 -7.32 -2.61 24.34
CA ILE A 583 -6.61 -3.84 24.72
C ILE A 583 -7.60 -4.96 25.08
N GLU A 584 -8.70 -4.64 25.77
CA GLU A 584 -9.78 -5.60 26.07
C GLU A 584 -10.42 -6.16 24.80
N LEU A 585 -10.55 -5.35 23.74
CA LEU A 585 -11.09 -5.77 22.44
C LEU A 585 -10.07 -6.56 21.60
N ASN A 586 -8.80 -6.56 21.99
CA ASN A 586 -7.70 -7.32 21.39
C ASN A 586 -7.61 -7.28 19.84
N PRO A 587 -7.58 -6.10 19.19
CA PRO A 587 -7.38 -6.00 17.75
C PRO A 587 -5.93 -6.33 17.31
N ALA A 588 -5.70 -6.47 16.00
CA ALA A 588 -4.37 -6.73 15.44
C ALA A 588 -3.29 -5.70 15.83
N PHE A 589 -3.69 -4.47 16.18
CA PHE A 589 -2.81 -3.37 16.61
C PHE A 589 -2.76 -3.18 18.14
N THR A 590 -3.05 -4.23 18.93
CA THR A 590 -3.02 -4.18 20.40
C THR A 590 -1.66 -3.73 20.95
N ASP A 591 -0.56 -4.04 20.26
CA ASP A 591 0.78 -3.59 20.63
C ASP A 591 0.92 -2.06 20.56
N GLU A 592 0.28 -1.39 19.60
CA GLU A 592 0.27 0.07 19.51
C GLU A 592 -0.55 0.72 20.64
N ALA A 593 -1.69 0.11 21.01
CA ALA A 593 -2.51 0.57 22.12
C ALA A 593 -1.75 0.43 23.45
N LEU A 594 -1.03 -0.69 23.64
CA LEU A 594 -0.16 -0.92 24.79
C LEU A 594 0.99 0.09 24.85
N PHE A 595 1.62 0.39 23.71
CA PHE A 595 2.65 1.43 23.63
C PHE A 595 2.10 2.81 24.03
N ASN A 596 0.95 3.22 23.50
CA ASN A 596 0.36 4.51 23.82
C ASN A 596 -0.13 4.59 25.27
N LEU A 597 -0.70 3.50 25.80
CA LEU A 597 -1.02 3.39 27.22
C LEU A 597 0.24 3.51 28.08
N ALA A 598 1.37 2.94 27.66
CA ALA A 598 2.64 3.11 28.38
C ALA A 598 3.11 4.57 28.39
N VAL A 599 2.95 5.31 27.29
CA VAL A 599 3.25 6.75 27.23
C VAL A 599 2.35 7.53 28.20
N VAL A 600 1.05 7.21 28.25
CA VAL A 600 0.10 7.81 29.20
C VAL A 600 0.49 7.49 30.65
N ASN A 601 0.82 6.25 30.97
CA ASN A 601 1.30 5.84 32.29
C ASN A 601 2.57 6.61 32.68
N ALA A 602 3.51 6.83 31.77
CA ALA A 602 4.69 7.65 32.03
C ALA A 602 4.34 9.12 32.32
N LYS A 603 3.30 9.68 31.69
CA LYS A 603 2.80 11.04 31.97
C LYS A 603 2.08 11.14 33.31
N LEU A 604 1.47 10.05 33.77
CA LEU A 604 0.83 9.93 35.09
C LEU A 604 1.82 9.59 36.22
N GLY A 605 3.10 9.36 35.91
CA GLY A 605 4.12 8.94 36.90
C GLY A 605 4.08 7.44 37.23
N GLU A 606 3.26 6.66 36.53
CA GLU A 606 3.07 5.22 36.74
C GLU A 606 4.17 4.41 36.02
N HIS A 607 5.42 4.56 36.45
CA HIS A 607 6.58 4.02 35.74
C HIS A 607 6.62 2.49 35.65
N LYS A 608 6.19 1.76 36.70
CA LYS A 608 6.08 0.30 36.66
C LYS A 608 5.07 -0.19 35.61
N GLN A 609 3.91 0.47 35.53
CA GLN A 609 2.88 0.15 34.54
C GLN A 609 3.32 0.49 33.11
N CYS A 610 4.09 1.59 32.96
CA CYS A 610 4.70 1.95 31.69
C CYS A 610 5.64 0.84 31.18
N ILE A 611 6.56 0.35 32.01
CA ILE A 611 7.51 -0.70 31.65
C ILE A 611 6.78 -2.00 31.27
N ARG A 612 5.83 -2.46 32.11
CA ARG A 612 5.04 -3.67 31.84
C ARG A 612 4.32 -3.63 30.50
N ASN A 613 3.65 -2.52 30.20
CA ASN A 613 2.91 -2.38 28.94
C ASN A 613 3.84 -2.35 27.72
N LEU A 614 5.04 -1.78 27.85
CA LEU A 614 6.04 -1.81 26.76
C LEU A 614 6.56 -3.23 26.52
N GLU A 615 6.79 -4.00 27.58
CA GLU A 615 7.22 -5.40 27.47
C GLU A 615 6.13 -6.25 26.82
N GLN A 616 4.86 -6.07 27.20
CA GLN A 616 3.73 -6.73 26.56
C GLN A 616 3.58 -6.34 25.08
N ALA A 617 3.73 -5.05 24.74
CA ALA A 617 3.69 -4.60 23.35
C ALA A 617 4.78 -5.29 22.50
N ILE A 618 5.99 -5.45 23.06
CA ILE A 618 7.10 -6.12 22.38
C ILE A 618 6.89 -7.62 22.27
N ALA A 619 6.27 -8.25 23.27
CA ALA A 619 5.95 -9.67 23.24
C ALA A 619 4.92 -9.98 22.15
N LEU A 620 3.89 -9.13 22.00
CA LEU A 620 2.89 -9.26 20.94
C LEU A 620 3.45 -8.93 19.55
N ASN A 621 4.29 -7.90 19.45
CA ASN A 621 4.93 -7.51 18.21
C ASN A 621 6.43 -7.25 18.45
N PRO A 622 7.28 -8.28 18.25
CA PRO A 622 8.72 -8.12 18.35
C PRO A 622 9.28 -7.07 17.37
N GLY A 623 8.55 -6.71 16.32
CA GLY A 623 8.88 -5.63 15.37
C GLY A 623 8.62 -4.21 15.90
N ASN A 624 7.98 -4.02 17.06
CA ASN A 624 7.60 -2.69 17.57
C ASN A 624 8.83 -1.91 18.10
N VAL A 625 9.53 -1.23 17.19
CA VAL A 625 10.75 -0.47 17.46
C VAL A 625 10.50 0.68 18.44
N SER A 626 9.32 1.31 18.37
CA SER A 626 8.93 2.42 19.24
C SER A 626 8.85 1.97 20.70
N ALA A 627 8.21 0.83 20.97
CA ALA A 627 8.13 0.24 22.30
C ALA A 627 9.52 -0.16 22.82
N LYS A 628 10.35 -0.84 22.00
CA LYS A 628 11.73 -1.20 22.37
C LYS A 628 12.58 0.01 22.76
N LYS A 629 12.50 1.08 21.96
CA LYS A 629 13.25 2.32 22.22
C LYS A 629 12.78 3.00 23.49
N TYR A 630 11.47 3.08 23.71
CA TYR A 630 10.91 3.75 24.88
C TYR A 630 11.16 2.95 26.16
N LEU A 631 11.12 1.61 26.10
CA LEU A 631 11.46 0.73 27.22
C LEU A 631 12.90 0.94 27.69
N ARG A 632 13.87 0.96 26.76
CA ARG A 632 15.28 1.26 27.08
C ARG A 632 15.44 2.62 27.76
N LYS A 633 14.68 3.62 27.30
CA LYS A 633 14.69 4.96 27.93
C LYS A 633 14.11 4.94 29.34
N MET A 634 13.02 4.21 29.54
CA MET A 634 12.35 4.12 30.84
C MET A 634 13.18 3.33 31.86
N LYS A 635 13.74 2.18 31.50
CA LYS A 635 14.63 1.38 32.37
C LYS A 635 15.87 2.17 32.83
N ARG A 636 16.48 2.95 31.92
CA ARG A 636 17.57 3.88 32.27
C ARG A 636 17.15 4.97 33.25
N LYS A 637 15.89 5.41 33.18
CA LYS A 637 15.35 6.47 34.04
C LYS A 637 14.93 5.93 35.41
N THR A 638 14.51 4.67 35.51
CA THR A 638 14.06 4.03 36.76
C THR A 638 15.18 3.28 37.49
N GLY A 639 16.37 3.17 36.91
CA GLY A 639 17.52 2.49 37.53
C GLY A 639 17.47 0.96 37.41
N GLU A 640 16.49 0.40 36.70
CA GLU A 640 16.41 -1.03 36.41
C GLU A 640 17.48 -1.37 35.36
N LYS A 641 18.66 -1.82 35.82
CA LYS A 641 19.74 -2.32 34.95
C LYS A 641 19.25 -3.52 34.14
N GLN A 642 19.75 -3.64 32.91
CA GLN A 642 19.49 -4.78 32.02
C GLN A 642 20.06 -6.05 32.65
N GLY A 643 19.19 -6.95 33.09
CA GLY A 643 19.50 -8.37 33.30
C GLY A 643 19.39 -9.12 31.99
#